data_AF-A0AAW1JXI6-F1
#
_entry.id   AF-A0AAW1JXI6-F1
#
_cell.length_a   1.000
_cell.length_b   1.000
_cell.length_c   1.000
_cell.angle_alpha   90.00
_cell.angle_beta   90.00
_cell.angle_gamma   90.00
#
_symmetry.space_group_name_H-M   'P 1'
#
loop_
_entity.id
_entity.type
_entity.pdbx_description
1 polymer ?
#
loop_
_entity_poly.entity_id
_entity_poly.type
_entity_poly.pdbx_seq_one_letter_code
_entity_poly.pdbx_strand_id
1 'polypeptide(L)'
;MFASLKNKIREETGSDISKFTAKITSTTTQKLESLRGRSRQGSSSSINSIVSQEGFRDDNHLSEGVKTEEEYKKRLFRIEAEFVRKLDDKEREWKEIMSDKDRHLQNLEKEKDEAYKQIKNLKELLKNAEDLKQKLVVHQEDKEQIENLQTQELAKVKHLVLLRDQELEEKSILLKEAQQQLEKMRCEVLRLRRQEEQLSDVQDDLESLRHSSARDLAALATELAKSEEERRHLSDLVAVLRQRTSTDGNNEELFARERKLLEQRLEEAHLHLADIKTSWSDKISSLETQVGRLGRQAAEEGVERRRAIQEKEMLAEKVKQMECEIECYKLEMNNKDTKIKRLTTEVEEMSVELKKNKNEMEKEIIDLREQIHNATTEVKAVRKNLENSESELEKVEEECGKLKLSVDAEHQANTSLREVITKLEKELGEEKHHSLNVQKTLSRVTSEKNTALLRNAEISQQMELAKQESRRLESEMTELMNKLTSIEDENKVYKEKENKGIEQELRNNLAVLEEQISDKNKTIKNLQLRLADMKKALQQELRTTPGSLISNNDHYELNSAAILTPSQNTTRNIQGFGPRRDEEDVNFKYLKHVIIKFLTSREYEAQHLTRAVATLLKFSPEEEKLLHDTIEWKMSWFGSKPKILNGPVNSNTPRS
;
A
#
# COMPACT_ATOMS: atom_id res chain seq x y z
N MET A 1 -12.34 18.50 -41.62
CA MET A 1 -12.66 18.38 -40.18
C MET A 1 -12.29 17.01 -39.61
N PHE A 2 -12.98 15.89 -39.94
CA PHE A 2 -12.72 14.56 -39.36
C PHE A 2 -11.24 14.11 -39.27
N ALA A 3 -10.42 14.36 -40.31
CA ALA A 3 -8.99 14.02 -40.28
C ALA A 3 -8.20 14.77 -39.19
N SER A 4 -8.57 16.03 -38.89
CA SER A 4 -7.94 16.82 -37.83
C SER A 4 -8.29 16.26 -36.45
N LEU A 5 -9.55 15.88 -36.23
CA LEU A 5 -10.00 15.22 -35.00
C LEU A 5 -9.26 13.88 -34.79
N LYS A 6 -9.09 13.09 -35.85
CA LYS A 6 -8.37 11.81 -35.81
C LYS A 6 -6.86 11.96 -35.61
N ASN A 7 -6.27 13.10 -35.99
CA ASN A 7 -4.89 13.45 -35.63
C ASN A 7 -4.80 13.88 -34.17
N LYS A 8 -5.65 14.80 -33.71
CA LYS A 8 -5.62 15.33 -32.35
C LYS A 8 -5.87 14.24 -31.28
N ILE A 9 -6.80 13.31 -31.53
CA ILE A 9 -6.98 12.13 -30.67
C ILE A 9 -5.69 11.31 -30.56
N ARG A 10 -4.94 11.09 -31.66
CA ARG A 10 -3.67 10.35 -31.65
C ARG A 10 -2.54 11.10 -30.93
N GLU A 11 -2.62 12.44 -30.88
CA GLU A 11 -1.64 13.32 -30.26
C GLU A 11 -1.88 13.46 -28.74
N GLU A 12 -3.15 13.43 -28.30
CA GLU A 12 -3.54 13.44 -26.89
C GLU A 12 -3.52 12.04 -26.24
N THR A 13 -3.67 10.95 -27.00
CA THR A 13 -3.60 9.56 -26.50
C THR A 13 -2.21 8.93 -26.70
N GLY A 14 -1.22 9.50 -26.01
CA GLY A 14 0.16 8.98 -25.97
C GLY A 14 0.25 7.46 -25.75
N SER A 15 1.28 6.84 -26.34
CA SER A 15 1.30 5.43 -26.79
C SER A 15 1.26 4.32 -25.71
N ASP A 16 0.17 4.21 -24.93
CA ASP A 16 0.00 3.22 -23.86
C ASP A 16 -1.31 2.39 -23.92
N ILE A 17 -2.03 2.43 -25.05
CA ILE A 17 -3.26 1.64 -25.27
C ILE A 17 -2.99 0.12 -25.48
N SER A 18 -1.73 -0.30 -25.60
CA SER A 18 -1.36 -1.73 -25.68
C SER A 18 -1.32 -2.49 -24.33
N LYS A 19 -1.63 -1.84 -23.19
CA LYS A 19 -1.51 -2.47 -21.85
C LYS A 19 -2.83 -2.77 -21.14
N PHE A 20 -3.98 -2.25 -21.58
CA PHE A 20 -5.28 -2.50 -20.92
C PHE A 20 -6.10 -3.64 -21.54
N THR A 21 -5.91 -3.91 -22.83
CA THR A 21 -6.69 -4.91 -23.60
C THR A 21 -6.31 -6.37 -23.30
N ALA A 22 -5.39 -6.62 -22.37
CA ALA A 22 -4.91 -7.95 -21.98
C ALA A 22 -5.58 -8.52 -20.71
N LYS A 23 -6.58 -7.83 -20.14
CA LYS A 23 -7.18 -8.20 -18.83
C LYS A 23 -8.69 -8.45 -18.84
N ILE A 24 -9.32 -8.52 -20.01
CA ILE A 24 -10.77 -8.81 -20.18
C ILE A 24 -10.98 -9.90 -21.24
N THR A 25 -10.28 -11.03 -21.10
CA THR A 25 -10.35 -12.13 -22.10
C THR A 25 -10.04 -13.53 -21.54
N SER A 26 -9.99 -13.71 -20.22
CA SER A 26 -9.56 -14.97 -19.58
C SER A 26 -10.46 -15.42 -18.41
N THR A 27 -11.77 -15.18 -18.48
CA THR A 27 -12.72 -15.55 -17.41
C THR A 27 -14.13 -15.94 -17.89
N THR A 28 -14.31 -16.31 -19.16
CA THR A 28 -15.66 -16.62 -19.72
C THR A 28 -15.66 -17.81 -20.69
N THR A 29 -14.99 -18.89 -20.31
CA THR A 29 -15.15 -20.23 -20.91
C THR A 29 -15.09 -21.30 -19.82
N GLN A 30 -15.83 -22.39 -19.96
CA GLN A 30 -15.96 -23.54 -19.03
C GLN A 30 -16.88 -23.39 -17.79
N LYS A 31 -18.17 -23.09 -18.01
CA LYS A 31 -19.23 -23.65 -17.12
C LYS A 31 -20.62 -23.78 -17.77
N LEU A 32 -20.71 -24.43 -18.94
CA LEU A 32 -22.01 -24.74 -19.55
C LEU A 32 -21.96 -25.99 -20.46
N GLU A 33 -21.75 -27.17 -19.86
CA GLU A 33 -22.05 -28.43 -20.55
C GLU A 33 -22.36 -29.58 -19.57
N SER A 34 -22.97 -30.65 -20.09
CA SER A 34 -23.27 -31.91 -19.41
C SER A 34 -24.25 -31.90 -18.22
N LEU A 35 -25.52 -31.56 -18.49
CA LEU A 35 -26.67 -32.26 -17.88
C LEU A 35 -27.30 -33.21 -18.91
N ARG A 36 -26.78 -34.44 -18.99
CA ARG A 36 -27.40 -35.56 -19.73
C ARG A 36 -27.10 -36.88 -19.00
N GLY A 37 -28.16 -37.64 -18.68
CA GLY A 37 -28.08 -38.84 -17.85
C GLY A 37 -27.82 -40.15 -18.61
N ARG A 38 -28.19 -41.29 -17.97
CA ARG A 38 -27.75 -42.69 -18.22
C ARG A 38 -26.40 -43.03 -17.57
N SER A 39 -26.08 -44.28 -17.20
CA SER A 39 -26.89 -45.49 -16.93
C SER A 39 -26.02 -46.54 -16.20
N ARG A 40 -26.65 -47.61 -15.69
CA ARG A 40 -26.03 -48.85 -15.17
C ARG A 40 -24.84 -49.38 -15.99
N GLN A 41 -23.78 -49.80 -15.30
CA GLN A 41 -23.28 -51.18 -15.06
C GLN A 41 -22.19 -51.01 -13.95
N GLY A 42 -21.89 -51.88 -12.98
CA GLY A 42 -21.78 -53.35 -12.93
C GLY A 42 -20.34 -53.78 -13.28
N SER A 43 -19.62 -54.71 -12.61
CA SER A 43 -19.82 -55.51 -11.39
C SER A 43 -18.53 -56.34 -11.14
N SER A 44 -18.09 -56.61 -9.89
CA SER A 44 -17.15 -57.73 -9.62
C SER A 44 -17.01 -58.12 -8.15
N SER A 45 -17.13 -59.42 -7.86
CA SER A 45 -16.48 -60.22 -6.77
C SER A 45 -16.47 -59.71 -5.31
N SER A 46 -16.69 -60.55 -4.29
CA SER A 46 -17.02 -62.00 -4.29
C SER A 46 -17.56 -62.44 -2.93
N ILE A 47 -18.50 -63.39 -2.93
CA ILE A 47 -18.97 -64.11 -1.74
C ILE A 47 -18.11 -65.37 -1.55
N ASN A 48 -17.57 -65.55 -0.34
CA ASN A 48 -17.07 -66.77 0.31
C ASN A 48 -16.67 -66.37 1.75
N SER A 49 -16.71 -67.19 2.81
CA SER A 49 -17.07 -68.62 2.90
C SER A 49 -17.82 -68.91 4.21
N ILE A 50 -18.73 -69.89 4.18
CA ILE A 50 -19.15 -70.70 5.34
C ILE A 50 -18.67 -72.14 5.04
N VAL A 51 -18.65 -73.04 6.03
CA VAL A 51 -18.07 -74.42 6.03
C VAL A 51 -16.60 -74.43 6.50
N SER A 52 -16.12 -75.34 7.37
CA SER A 52 -16.74 -76.18 8.43
C SER A 52 -15.61 -76.85 9.22
N GLN A 53 -15.84 -77.27 10.48
CA GLN A 53 -15.29 -78.52 11.02
C GLN A 53 -16.06 -79.00 12.27
N GLU A 54 -16.44 -80.27 12.24
CA GLU A 54 -16.32 -81.33 13.26
C GLU A 54 -16.65 -81.07 14.75
N GLY A 55 -17.30 -82.00 15.47
CA GLY A 55 -17.81 -83.32 15.06
C GLY A 55 -18.61 -84.02 16.17
N PHE A 56 -19.35 -85.08 15.82
CA PHE A 56 -20.15 -85.86 16.77
C PHE A 56 -19.28 -86.77 17.67
N ARG A 57 -19.54 -86.74 18.98
CA ARG A 57 -19.77 -87.94 19.82
C ARG A 57 -20.17 -87.57 21.25
N ASP A 58 -21.09 -88.35 21.80
CA ASP A 58 -21.38 -88.40 23.24
C ASP A 58 -20.15 -88.93 24.01
N ASP A 59 -19.87 -88.41 25.21
CA ASP A 59 -20.54 -88.97 26.40
C ASP A 59 -20.41 -88.10 27.67
N ASN A 60 -21.45 -88.19 28.51
CA ASN A 60 -21.46 -87.97 29.96
C ASN A 60 -20.51 -86.93 30.62
N HIS A 61 -21.04 -85.78 31.06
CA HIS A 61 -21.17 -85.45 32.51
C HIS A 61 -21.96 -84.14 32.79
N LEU A 62 -22.72 -84.18 33.88
CA LEU A 62 -23.67 -83.16 34.36
C LEU A 62 -23.11 -81.73 34.58
N SER A 63 -24.00 -80.72 34.45
CA SER A 63 -23.91 -79.34 35.02
C SER A 63 -23.42 -78.15 34.15
N GLU A 64 -23.96 -77.96 32.93
CA GLU A 64 -23.65 -76.78 32.08
C GLU A 64 -24.90 -75.96 31.61
N GLY A 65 -26.11 -76.25 32.10
CA GLY A 65 -27.36 -75.76 31.50
C GLY A 65 -27.68 -74.26 31.58
N VAL A 66 -26.87 -73.44 32.27
CA VAL A 66 -27.15 -72.01 32.52
C VAL A 66 -26.18 -71.07 31.80
N LYS A 67 -24.91 -71.47 31.62
CA LYS A 67 -23.86 -70.58 31.08
C LYS A 67 -24.08 -70.23 29.60
N THR A 68 -24.50 -71.20 28.80
CA THR A 68 -24.67 -71.05 27.34
C THR A 68 -25.78 -70.06 27.00
N GLU A 69 -26.92 -70.10 27.69
CA GLU A 69 -28.01 -69.14 27.46
C GLU A 69 -27.61 -67.71 27.84
N GLU A 70 -26.83 -67.53 28.93
CA GLU A 70 -26.23 -66.24 29.25
C GLU A 70 -25.25 -65.76 28.17
N GLU A 71 -24.42 -66.63 27.62
CA GLU A 71 -23.48 -66.27 26.55
C GLU A 71 -24.19 -65.87 25.26
N TYR A 72 -25.25 -66.56 24.88
CA TYR A 72 -26.11 -66.16 23.75
C TYR A 72 -26.77 -64.80 24.01
N LYS A 73 -27.31 -64.55 25.22
CA LYS A 73 -27.85 -63.22 25.60
C LYS A 73 -26.76 -62.14 25.58
N LYS A 74 -25.58 -62.40 26.13
CA LYS A 74 -24.40 -61.50 26.10
C LYS A 74 -23.86 -61.29 24.67
N ARG A 75 -24.11 -62.19 23.72
CA ARG A 75 -23.78 -62.01 22.30
C ARG A 75 -24.86 -61.21 21.56
N LEU A 76 -26.14 -61.49 21.82
CA LEU A 76 -27.26 -60.75 21.25
C LEU A 76 -27.21 -59.27 21.66
N PHE A 77 -27.03 -59.01 22.96
CA PHE A 77 -26.90 -57.66 23.52
C PHE A 77 -25.70 -56.89 22.95
N ARG A 78 -24.57 -57.58 22.66
CA ARG A 78 -23.43 -56.94 21.97
C ARG A 78 -23.75 -56.57 20.53
N ILE A 79 -24.45 -57.43 19.79
CA ILE A 79 -24.89 -57.15 18.41
C ILE A 79 -25.92 -56.00 18.40
N GLU A 80 -26.86 -56.00 19.34
CA GLU A 80 -27.87 -54.95 19.52
C GLU A 80 -27.23 -53.61 19.89
N ALA A 81 -26.31 -53.58 20.86
CA ALA A 81 -25.54 -52.38 21.21
C ALA A 81 -24.65 -51.89 20.04
N GLU A 82 -24.10 -52.79 19.23
CA GLU A 82 -23.40 -52.43 17.99
C GLU A 82 -24.34 -51.81 16.94
N PHE A 83 -25.57 -52.30 16.80
CA PHE A 83 -26.56 -51.72 15.89
C PHE A 83 -27.07 -50.36 16.38
N VAL A 84 -27.37 -50.21 17.67
CA VAL A 84 -27.71 -48.91 18.29
C VAL A 84 -26.56 -47.93 18.07
N ARG A 85 -25.32 -48.31 18.38
CA ARG A 85 -24.16 -47.44 18.13
C ARG A 85 -23.99 -47.07 16.65
N LYS A 86 -24.20 -48.00 15.71
CA LYS A 86 -24.12 -47.72 14.26
C LYS A 86 -25.25 -46.78 13.80
N LEU A 87 -26.41 -46.81 14.45
CA LEU A 87 -27.49 -45.84 14.22
C LEU A 87 -27.14 -44.47 14.83
N ASP A 88 -26.63 -44.41 16.07
CA ASP A 88 -26.18 -43.16 16.71
C ASP A 88 -25.04 -42.49 15.95
N ASP A 89 -24.04 -43.27 15.51
CA ASP A 89 -22.91 -42.80 14.70
C ASP A 89 -23.41 -42.27 13.34
N LYS A 90 -24.41 -42.92 12.71
CA LYS A 90 -25.06 -42.42 11.49
C LYS A 90 -25.92 -41.19 11.73
N GLU A 91 -26.71 -41.13 12.80
CA GLU A 91 -27.51 -39.94 13.14
C GLU A 91 -26.61 -38.73 13.40
N ARG A 92 -25.42 -38.94 13.97
CA ARG A 92 -24.37 -37.92 14.11
C ARG A 92 -23.86 -37.44 12.75
N GLU A 93 -23.50 -38.35 11.84
CA GLU A 93 -23.12 -37.99 10.45
C GLU A 93 -24.22 -37.18 9.74
N TRP A 94 -25.49 -37.59 9.84
CA TRP A 94 -26.61 -36.87 9.23
C TRP A 94 -26.80 -35.47 9.83
N LYS A 95 -26.64 -35.31 11.15
CA LYS A 95 -26.69 -34.00 11.83
C LYS A 95 -25.53 -33.10 11.43
N GLU A 96 -24.32 -33.65 11.30
CA GLU A 96 -23.12 -32.92 10.87
C GLU A 96 -23.26 -32.45 9.42
N ILE A 97 -23.71 -33.33 8.50
CA ILE A 97 -23.99 -33.01 7.10
C ILE A 97 -25.11 -31.95 6.96
N MET A 98 -26.10 -31.93 7.86
CA MET A 98 -27.12 -30.88 7.89
C MET A 98 -26.52 -29.55 8.38
N SER A 99 -25.77 -29.56 9.49
CA SER A 99 -25.12 -28.36 10.02
C SER A 99 -24.15 -27.73 9.01
N ASP A 100 -23.44 -28.54 8.23
CA ASP A 100 -22.59 -28.07 7.12
C ASP A 100 -23.39 -27.39 5.99
N LYS A 101 -24.54 -27.94 5.62
CA LYS A 101 -25.42 -27.35 4.61
C LYS A 101 -26.05 -26.04 5.09
N ASP A 102 -26.51 -26.00 6.34
CA ASP A 102 -27.09 -24.79 6.94
C ASP A 102 -26.03 -23.69 7.06
N ARG A 103 -24.80 -24.05 7.45
CA ARG A 103 -23.62 -23.17 7.47
C ARG A 103 -23.25 -22.67 6.06
N HIS A 104 -23.31 -23.53 5.04
CA HIS A 104 -23.04 -23.13 3.66
C HIS A 104 -24.14 -22.20 3.11
N LEU A 105 -25.42 -22.49 3.38
CA LEU A 105 -26.54 -21.62 3.04
C LEU A 105 -26.40 -20.24 3.68
N GLN A 106 -26.10 -20.17 4.99
CA GLN A 106 -25.91 -18.89 5.68
C GLN A 106 -24.73 -18.07 5.10
N ASN A 107 -23.69 -18.73 4.60
CA ASN A 107 -22.59 -18.03 3.93
C ASN A 107 -23.00 -17.53 2.54
N LEU A 108 -23.72 -18.33 1.75
CA LEU A 108 -24.28 -17.89 0.46
C LEU A 108 -25.27 -16.72 0.63
N GLU A 109 -26.05 -16.68 1.71
CA GLU A 109 -26.93 -15.55 2.01
C GLU A 109 -26.17 -14.26 2.33
N LYS A 110 -25.05 -14.35 3.08
CA LYS A 110 -24.13 -13.22 3.34
C LYS A 110 -23.48 -12.72 2.05
N GLU A 111 -22.91 -13.62 1.24
CA GLU A 111 -22.32 -13.28 -0.07
C GLU A 111 -23.34 -12.59 -0.99
N LYS A 112 -24.59 -13.09 -1.00
CA LYS A 112 -25.72 -12.49 -1.73
C LYS A 112 -26.05 -11.07 -1.23
N ASP A 113 -26.11 -10.86 0.08
CA ASP A 113 -26.40 -9.54 0.67
C ASP A 113 -25.24 -8.55 0.52
N GLU A 114 -24.00 -9.03 0.55
CA GLU A 114 -22.80 -8.24 0.23
C GLU A 114 -22.78 -7.83 -1.25
N ALA A 115 -23.11 -8.75 -2.16
CA ALA A 115 -23.28 -8.43 -3.58
C ALA A 115 -24.39 -7.39 -3.80
N TYR A 116 -25.53 -7.48 -3.10
CA TYR A 116 -26.59 -6.46 -3.17
C TYR A 116 -26.12 -5.09 -2.63
N LYS A 117 -25.34 -5.04 -1.54
CA LYS A 117 -24.73 -3.80 -1.04
C LYS A 117 -23.76 -3.20 -2.07
N GLN A 118 -22.88 -4.01 -2.67
CA GLN A 118 -21.95 -3.57 -3.72
C GLN A 118 -22.71 -3.03 -4.94
N ILE A 119 -23.77 -3.72 -5.40
CA ILE A 119 -24.61 -3.27 -6.51
C ILE A 119 -25.32 -1.95 -6.18
N LYS A 120 -25.79 -1.74 -4.94
CA LYS A 120 -26.36 -0.46 -4.50
C LYS A 120 -25.33 0.66 -4.59
N ASN A 121 -24.15 0.47 -4.00
CA ASN A 121 -23.08 1.47 -3.98
C ASN A 121 -22.60 1.80 -5.40
N LEU A 122 -22.48 0.82 -6.29
CA LEU A 122 -22.11 1.03 -7.70
C LEU A 122 -23.17 1.82 -8.47
N LYS A 123 -24.48 1.62 -8.20
CA LYS A 123 -25.55 2.43 -8.80
C LYS A 123 -25.53 3.88 -8.31
N GLU A 124 -25.21 4.09 -7.03
CA GLU A 124 -25.09 5.42 -6.43
C GLU A 124 -23.87 6.18 -6.98
N LEU A 125 -22.72 5.51 -7.12
CA LEU A 125 -21.54 6.04 -7.80
C LEU A 125 -21.80 6.34 -9.29
N LEU A 126 -22.53 5.47 -10.00
CA LEU A 126 -22.91 5.69 -11.39
C LEU A 126 -23.79 6.95 -11.53
N LYS A 127 -24.84 7.08 -10.70
CA LYS A 127 -25.71 8.28 -10.70
C LYS A 127 -24.91 9.55 -10.42
N ASN A 128 -24.01 9.52 -9.43
CA ASN A 128 -23.17 10.67 -9.11
C ASN A 128 -22.24 11.05 -10.28
N ALA A 129 -21.74 10.08 -11.05
CA ALA A 129 -20.97 10.32 -12.26
C ALA A 129 -21.83 10.88 -13.42
N GLU A 130 -23.09 10.43 -13.54
CA GLU A 130 -24.06 10.96 -14.50
C GLU A 130 -24.47 12.41 -14.17
N ASP A 131 -24.76 12.71 -12.90
CA ASP A 131 -25.05 14.06 -12.39
C ASP A 131 -23.85 15.02 -12.63
N LEU A 132 -22.62 14.56 -12.37
CA LEU A 132 -21.39 15.33 -12.65
C LEU A 132 -21.18 15.56 -14.16
N LYS A 133 -21.42 14.55 -14.99
CA LYS A 133 -21.36 14.68 -16.45
C LYS A 133 -22.38 15.70 -16.96
N GLN A 134 -23.61 15.69 -16.44
CA GLN A 134 -24.64 16.65 -16.85
C GLN A 134 -24.26 18.09 -16.48
N LYS A 135 -23.72 18.32 -15.26
CA LYS A 135 -23.19 19.63 -14.86
C LYS A 135 -22.04 20.09 -15.76
N LEU A 136 -21.16 19.18 -16.19
CA LEU A 136 -20.05 19.50 -17.11
C LEU A 136 -20.57 19.95 -18.49
N VAL A 137 -21.61 19.30 -19.01
CA VAL A 137 -22.28 19.72 -20.27
C VAL A 137 -22.89 21.12 -20.12
N VAL A 138 -23.65 21.38 -19.06
CA VAL A 138 -24.25 22.71 -18.81
C VAL A 138 -23.17 23.78 -18.70
N HIS A 139 -22.10 23.55 -17.94
CA HIS A 139 -20.98 24.50 -17.86
C HIS A 139 -20.25 24.72 -19.19
N GLN A 140 -20.27 23.76 -20.12
CA GLN A 140 -19.76 23.97 -21.47
C GLN A 140 -20.74 24.79 -22.33
N GLU A 141 -22.05 24.54 -22.24
CA GLU A 141 -23.08 25.34 -22.91
C GLU A 141 -23.10 26.80 -22.41
N ASP A 142 -22.96 27.01 -21.09
CA ASP A 142 -22.79 28.34 -20.47
C ASP A 142 -21.54 29.06 -21.00
N LYS A 143 -20.41 28.33 -21.09
CA LYS A 143 -19.15 28.88 -21.60
C LYS A 143 -19.27 29.27 -23.07
N GLU A 144 -19.86 28.42 -23.90
CA GLU A 144 -20.07 28.70 -25.33
C GLU A 144 -21.04 29.89 -25.51
N GLN A 145 -22.06 30.06 -24.67
CA GLN A 145 -22.89 31.27 -24.66
C GLN A 145 -22.07 32.53 -24.30
N ILE A 146 -21.22 32.47 -23.27
CA ILE A 146 -20.36 33.60 -22.86
C ILE A 146 -19.36 33.97 -23.96
N GLU A 147 -18.71 32.99 -24.61
CA GLU A 147 -17.77 33.23 -25.72
C GLU A 147 -18.48 33.84 -26.94
N ASN A 148 -19.71 33.43 -27.24
CA ASN A 148 -20.53 34.03 -28.29
C ASN A 148 -20.91 35.49 -27.97
N LEU A 149 -21.35 35.79 -26.74
CA LEU A 149 -21.67 37.15 -26.30
C LEU A 149 -20.44 38.06 -26.32
N GLN A 150 -19.29 37.58 -25.82
CA GLN A 150 -18.02 38.31 -25.88
C GLN A 150 -17.61 38.60 -27.33
N THR A 151 -17.80 37.65 -28.25
CA THR A 151 -17.53 37.84 -29.68
C THR A 151 -18.46 38.89 -30.30
N GLN A 152 -19.74 38.91 -29.90
CA GLN A 152 -20.71 39.91 -30.37
C GLN A 152 -20.38 41.32 -29.85
N GLU A 153 -20.05 41.48 -28.58
CA GLU A 153 -19.64 42.78 -28.02
C GLU A 153 -18.31 43.26 -28.59
N LEU A 154 -17.34 42.37 -28.80
CA LEU A 154 -16.08 42.71 -29.46
C LEU A 154 -16.31 43.20 -30.90
N ALA A 155 -17.26 42.60 -31.63
CA ALA A 155 -17.65 43.07 -32.96
C ALA A 155 -18.33 44.45 -32.93
N LYS A 156 -19.22 44.70 -31.96
CA LYS A 156 -19.85 46.03 -31.75
C LYS A 156 -18.79 47.09 -31.41
N VAL A 157 -17.88 46.81 -30.48
CA VAL A 157 -16.78 47.70 -30.09
C VAL A 157 -15.87 47.99 -31.30
N LYS A 158 -15.50 46.96 -32.07
CA LYS A 158 -14.69 47.13 -33.28
C LYS A 158 -15.37 48.01 -34.32
N HIS A 159 -16.69 47.90 -34.50
CA HIS A 159 -17.44 48.77 -35.40
C HIS A 159 -17.50 50.22 -34.88
N LEU A 160 -17.72 50.43 -33.58
CA LEU A 160 -17.71 51.75 -32.96
C LEU A 160 -16.34 52.44 -33.04
N VAL A 161 -15.25 51.70 -32.86
CA VAL A 161 -13.88 52.20 -33.05
C VAL A 161 -13.66 52.61 -34.51
N LEU A 162 -14.02 51.76 -35.48
CA LEU A 162 -13.85 52.08 -36.90
C LEU A 162 -14.68 53.30 -37.35
N LEU A 163 -15.89 53.49 -36.80
CA LEU A 163 -16.67 54.71 -37.02
C LEU A 163 -16.01 55.95 -36.38
N ARG A 164 -15.43 55.82 -35.19
CA ARG A 164 -14.68 56.91 -34.54
C ARG A 164 -13.39 57.26 -35.29
N ASP A 165 -12.68 56.28 -35.82
CA ASP A 165 -11.50 56.50 -36.66
C ASP A 165 -11.86 57.23 -37.95
N GLN A 166 -12.98 56.86 -38.60
CA GLN A 166 -13.51 57.58 -39.77
C GLN A 166 -13.90 59.03 -39.41
N GLU A 167 -14.66 59.24 -38.34
CA GLU A 167 -15.01 60.58 -37.85
C GLU A 167 -13.78 61.43 -37.52
N LEU A 168 -12.69 60.80 -37.05
CA LEU A 168 -11.43 61.50 -36.74
C LEU A 168 -10.68 61.88 -38.02
N GLU A 169 -10.64 61.04 -39.06
CA GLU A 169 -10.01 61.44 -40.32
C GLU A 169 -10.84 62.47 -41.08
N GLU A 170 -12.18 62.40 -41.04
CA GLU A 170 -13.05 63.47 -41.57
C GLU A 170 -12.78 64.82 -40.87
N LYS A 171 -12.65 64.83 -39.54
CA LYS A 171 -12.28 66.04 -38.76
C LYS A 171 -10.84 66.49 -39.05
N SER A 172 -9.91 65.55 -39.29
CA SER A 172 -8.52 65.79 -39.67
C SER A 172 -8.42 66.46 -41.04
N ILE A 173 -9.23 66.06 -42.02
CA ILE A 173 -9.36 66.71 -43.34
C ILE A 173 -9.93 68.12 -43.18
N LEU A 174 -11.08 68.28 -42.52
CA LEU A 174 -11.71 69.59 -42.31
C LEU A 174 -10.79 70.57 -41.54
N LEU A 175 -9.99 70.09 -40.59
CA LEU A 175 -8.99 70.89 -39.88
C LEU A 175 -7.85 71.35 -40.82
N LYS A 176 -7.35 70.47 -41.70
CA LYS A 176 -6.34 70.84 -42.72
C LYS A 176 -6.89 71.89 -43.69
N GLU A 177 -8.14 71.77 -44.10
CA GLU A 177 -8.82 72.76 -44.97
C GLU A 177 -9.00 74.10 -44.26
N ALA A 178 -9.48 74.10 -43.02
CA ALA A 178 -9.61 75.32 -42.21
C ALA A 178 -8.26 76.01 -41.97
N GLN A 179 -7.19 75.24 -41.73
CA GLN A 179 -5.82 75.77 -41.62
C GLN A 179 -5.35 76.40 -42.93
N GLN A 180 -5.61 75.77 -44.09
CA GLN A 180 -5.28 76.36 -45.40
C GLN A 180 -6.08 77.64 -45.69
N GLN A 181 -7.36 77.71 -45.30
CA GLN A 181 -8.16 78.93 -45.41
C GLN A 181 -7.61 80.04 -44.50
N LEU A 182 -7.28 79.72 -43.25
CA LEU A 182 -6.70 80.66 -42.29
C LEU A 182 -5.36 81.22 -42.79
N GLU A 183 -4.50 80.39 -43.39
CA GLU A 183 -3.23 80.85 -43.95
C GLU A 183 -3.40 81.72 -45.21
N LYS A 184 -4.39 81.42 -46.07
CA LYS A 184 -4.77 82.31 -47.18
C LYS A 184 -5.23 83.68 -46.65
N MET A 185 -6.06 83.71 -45.60
CA MET A 185 -6.50 84.96 -44.98
C MET A 185 -5.36 85.71 -44.29
N ARG A 186 -4.36 85.02 -43.69
CA ARG A 186 -3.13 85.66 -43.18
C ARG A 186 -2.33 86.32 -44.30
N CYS A 187 -2.12 85.62 -45.41
CA CYS A 187 -1.43 86.19 -46.57
C CYS A 187 -2.15 87.43 -47.10
N GLU A 188 -3.49 87.40 -47.16
CA GLU A 188 -4.30 88.54 -47.60
C GLU A 188 -4.26 89.71 -46.62
N VAL A 189 -4.30 89.47 -45.30
CA VAL A 189 -4.11 90.52 -44.28
C VAL A 189 -2.72 91.15 -44.36
N LEU A 190 -1.67 90.37 -44.61
CA LEU A 190 -0.32 90.91 -44.84
C LEU A 190 -0.25 91.72 -46.14
N ARG A 191 -0.93 91.27 -47.20
CA ARG A 191 -1.04 92.00 -48.48
C ARG A 191 -1.76 93.35 -48.30
N LEU A 192 -2.83 93.38 -47.51
CA LEU A 192 -3.62 94.58 -47.22
C LEU A 192 -2.85 95.56 -46.33
N ARG A 193 -2.15 95.10 -45.28
CA ARG A 193 -1.30 95.96 -44.44
C ARG A 193 -0.24 96.72 -45.25
N ARG A 194 0.39 96.05 -46.22
CA ARG A 194 1.33 96.71 -47.13
C ARG A 194 0.66 97.79 -48.01
N GLN A 195 -0.61 97.63 -48.34
CA GLN A 195 -1.36 98.67 -49.06
C GLN A 195 -1.82 99.80 -48.13
N GLU A 196 -2.09 99.51 -46.86
CA GLU A 196 -2.37 100.50 -45.81
C GLU A 196 -1.14 101.39 -45.54
N GLU A 197 0.06 100.78 -45.41
CA GLU A 197 1.36 101.48 -45.37
C GLU A 197 1.53 102.42 -46.59
N GLN A 198 1.36 101.90 -47.81
CA GLN A 198 1.47 102.69 -49.05
C GLN A 198 0.41 103.79 -49.17
N LEU A 199 -0.77 103.62 -48.58
CA LEU A 199 -1.81 104.66 -48.53
C LEU A 199 -1.49 105.74 -47.48
N SER A 200 -0.75 105.40 -46.42
CA SER A 200 -0.21 106.37 -45.46
C SER A 200 0.87 107.23 -46.10
N ASP A 201 1.84 106.62 -46.80
CA ASP A 201 2.90 107.34 -47.53
C ASP A 201 2.29 108.38 -48.50
N VAL A 202 1.26 107.97 -49.26
CA VAL A 202 0.56 108.85 -50.22
C VAL A 202 -0.31 109.91 -49.54
N GLN A 203 -0.81 109.67 -48.32
CA GLN A 203 -1.50 110.69 -47.53
C GLN A 203 -0.53 111.76 -47.03
N ASP A 204 0.62 111.36 -46.49
CA ASP A 204 1.68 112.29 -46.02
C ASP A 204 2.21 113.15 -47.19
N ASP A 205 2.44 112.55 -48.37
CA ASP A 205 2.80 113.29 -49.59
C ASP A 205 1.70 114.28 -50.02
N LEU A 206 0.42 113.90 -49.94
CA LEU A 206 -0.70 114.79 -50.28
C LEU A 206 -0.86 115.93 -49.26
N GLU A 207 -0.62 115.71 -47.97
CA GLU A 207 -0.61 116.78 -46.96
C GLU A 207 0.59 117.71 -47.13
N SER A 208 1.78 117.17 -47.41
CA SER A 208 2.97 117.94 -47.79
C SER A 208 2.71 118.84 -49.02
N LEU A 209 2.10 118.29 -50.08
CA LEU A 209 1.70 119.03 -51.27
C LEU A 209 0.64 120.10 -50.97
N ARG A 210 -0.38 119.80 -50.15
CA ARG A 210 -1.35 120.80 -49.68
C ARG A 210 -0.68 121.93 -48.90
N HIS A 211 0.25 121.62 -48.01
CA HIS A 211 1.00 122.61 -47.25
C HIS A 211 1.97 123.43 -48.11
N SER A 212 2.48 122.90 -49.22
CA SER A 212 3.23 123.69 -50.21
C SER A 212 2.31 124.63 -51.00
N SER A 213 1.26 124.10 -51.61
CA SER A 213 0.29 124.89 -52.39
C SER A 213 -0.38 126.00 -51.55
N ALA A 214 -0.68 125.74 -50.27
CA ALA A 214 -1.22 126.76 -49.36
C ALA A 214 -0.21 127.89 -49.06
N ARG A 215 1.09 127.59 -48.95
CA ARG A 215 2.15 128.60 -48.79
C ARG A 215 2.30 129.43 -50.07
N ASP A 216 2.29 128.78 -51.23
CA ASP A 216 2.44 129.45 -52.53
C ASP A 216 1.24 130.33 -52.84
N LEU A 217 0.01 129.87 -52.54
CA LEU A 217 -1.21 130.68 -52.63
C LEU A 217 -1.20 131.88 -51.67
N ALA A 218 -0.70 131.72 -50.45
CA ALA A 218 -0.56 132.82 -49.51
C ALA A 218 0.44 133.88 -50.02
N ALA A 219 1.58 133.46 -50.58
CA ALA A 219 2.56 134.36 -51.19
C ALA A 219 1.95 135.13 -52.39
N LEU A 220 1.27 134.43 -53.30
CA LEU A 220 0.58 135.04 -54.44
C LEU A 220 -0.50 136.04 -54.00
N ALA A 221 -1.26 135.73 -52.94
CA ALA A 221 -2.26 136.64 -52.39
C ALA A 221 -1.63 137.93 -51.82
N THR A 222 -0.46 137.84 -51.18
CA THR A 222 0.25 139.03 -50.67
C THR A 222 0.80 139.93 -51.78
N GLU A 223 1.32 139.36 -52.87
CA GLU A 223 1.83 140.14 -54.00
C GLU A 223 0.67 140.74 -54.84
N LEU A 224 -0.47 140.04 -54.95
CA LEU A 224 -1.69 140.57 -55.55
C LEU A 224 -2.21 141.80 -54.80
N ALA A 225 -2.35 141.70 -53.46
CA ALA A 225 -2.86 142.79 -52.62
C ALA A 225 -2.01 144.07 -52.74
N LYS A 226 -0.69 143.93 -52.88
CA LYS A 226 0.26 145.03 -53.15
C LYS A 226 -0.02 145.69 -54.51
N SER A 227 -0.21 144.92 -55.58
CA SER A 227 -0.52 145.46 -56.90
C SER A 227 -1.92 146.09 -57.01
N GLU A 228 -2.89 145.61 -56.23
CA GLU A 228 -4.23 146.23 -56.19
C GLU A 228 -4.22 147.64 -55.60
N GLU A 229 -3.35 147.93 -54.63
CA GLU A 229 -3.26 149.27 -54.02
C GLU A 229 -2.54 150.27 -54.95
N GLU A 230 -1.49 149.83 -55.65
CA GLU A 230 -0.88 150.59 -56.76
C GLU A 230 -1.93 150.99 -57.81
N ARG A 231 -2.86 150.07 -58.13
CA ARG A 231 -3.97 150.31 -59.06
C ARG A 231 -5.02 151.29 -58.50
N ARG A 232 -5.29 151.32 -57.19
CA ARG A 232 -6.22 152.30 -56.58
C ARG A 232 -5.72 153.73 -56.79
N HIS A 233 -4.47 154.01 -56.44
CA HIS A 233 -3.90 155.37 -56.53
C HIS A 233 -3.96 155.96 -57.95
N LEU A 234 -3.83 155.13 -58.99
CA LEU A 234 -3.98 155.56 -60.38
C LEU A 234 -5.44 155.86 -60.78
N SER A 235 -6.41 155.17 -60.17
CA SER A 235 -7.84 155.33 -60.48
C SER A 235 -8.40 156.67 -60.00
N ASP A 236 -8.04 157.09 -58.78
CA ASP A 236 -8.58 158.31 -58.17
C ASP A 236 -8.14 159.58 -58.93
N LEU A 237 -6.94 159.56 -59.50
CA LEU A 237 -6.41 160.63 -60.35
C LEU A 237 -7.26 160.85 -61.63
N VAL A 238 -7.86 159.79 -62.16
CA VAL A 238 -8.71 159.85 -63.37
C VAL A 238 -10.10 160.41 -63.07
N ALA A 239 -10.62 160.22 -61.85
CA ALA A 239 -11.95 160.69 -61.46
C ALA A 239 -12.06 162.23 -61.47
N VAL A 240 -11.05 162.92 -60.92
CA VAL A 240 -11.02 164.40 -60.79
C VAL A 240 -11.11 165.11 -62.15
N LEU A 241 -10.57 164.51 -63.21
CA LEU A 241 -10.54 165.12 -64.55
C LEU A 241 -11.90 165.11 -65.27
N ARG A 242 -12.86 164.27 -64.86
CA ARG A 242 -14.13 164.07 -65.60
C ARG A 242 -15.26 165.04 -65.21
N GLN A 243 -15.12 165.81 -64.13
CA GLN A 243 -16.24 166.54 -63.51
C GLN A 243 -16.47 167.97 -64.05
N ARG A 244 -15.89 168.36 -65.20
CA ARG A 244 -15.63 169.79 -65.50
C ARG A 244 -16.28 170.40 -66.75
N THR A 245 -17.13 169.68 -67.50
CA THR A 245 -17.63 170.18 -68.81
C THR A 245 -19.09 169.83 -69.12
N SER A 246 -19.75 170.81 -69.77
CA SER A 246 -20.94 170.70 -70.62
C SER A 246 -22.32 170.73 -69.95
N THR A 247 -22.96 171.90 -70.07
CA THR A 247 -24.42 172.11 -69.94
C THR A 247 -24.94 172.93 -71.13
N ASP A 248 -26.22 172.71 -71.41
CA ASP A 248 -27.21 173.66 -71.96
C ASP A 248 -27.43 173.84 -73.48
N GLY A 249 -28.74 173.85 -73.83
CA GLY A 249 -29.34 174.53 -74.98
C GLY A 249 -29.56 173.76 -76.32
N ASN A 250 -30.59 174.08 -77.13
CA ASN A 250 -31.83 174.80 -76.80
C ASN A 250 -32.96 174.66 -77.86
N ASN A 251 -34.12 174.16 -77.46
CA ASN A 251 -35.51 174.52 -77.86
C ASN A 251 -35.98 174.60 -79.34
N GLU A 252 -35.15 174.55 -80.39
CA GLU A 252 -35.65 173.99 -81.69
C GLU A 252 -36.01 172.50 -81.51
N GLU A 253 -35.38 171.91 -80.50
CA GLU A 253 -35.84 170.75 -79.77
C GLU A 253 -37.35 170.68 -79.47
N LEU A 254 -38.19 171.72 -79.53
CA LEU A 254 -39.56 171.62 -78.96
C LEU A 254 -40.45 170.53 -79.60
N PHE A 255 -40.68 170.57 -80.92
CA PHE A 255 -41.43 169.50 -81.62
C PHE A 255 -40.56 168.28 -81.93
N ALA A 256 -39.25 168.46 -82.02
CA ALA A 256 -38.32 167.34 -82.07
C ALA A 256 -38.37 166.53 -80.77
N ARG A 257 -38.57 167.15 -79.60
CA ARG A 257 -38.82 166.52 -78.29
C ARG A 257 -40.19 165.89 -78.24
N GLU A 258 -41.26 166.49 -78.78
CA GLU A 258 -42.57 165.81 -78.76
C GLU A 258 -42.55 164.54 -79.61
N ARG A 259 -42.00 164.60 -80.83
CA ARG A 259 -41.77 163.41 -81.65
C ARG A 259 -40.80 162.44 -80.99
N LYS A 260 -39.67 162.91 -80.45
CA LYS A 260 -38.69 162.10 -79.71
C LYS A 260 -39.26 161.54 -78.40
N LEU A 261 -40.27 162.17 -77.79
CA LEU A 261 -40.98 161.69 -76.59
C LEU A 261 -41.99 160.60 -76.97
N LEU A 262 -42.58 160.66 -78.16
CA LEU A 262 -43.39 159.57 -78.69
C LEU A 262 -42.52 158.40 -79.18
N GLU A 263 -41.39 158.68 -79.81
CA GLU A 263 -40.36 157.68 -80.15
C GLU A 263 -39.75 157.08 -78.87
N GLN A 264 -39.46 157.88 -77.84
CA GLN A 264 -39.02 157.43 -76.51
C GLN A 264 -40.10 156.61 -75.82
N ARG A 265 -41.37 157.02 -75.80
CA ARG A 265 -42.46 156.23 -75.20
C ARG A 265 -42.72 154.92 -75.94
N LEU A 266 -42.51 154.88 -77.25
CA LEU A 266 -42.58 153.66 -78.03
C LEU A 266 -41.40 152.73 -77.69
N GLU A 267 -40.19 153.29 -77.56
CA GLU A 267 -38.99 152.53 -77.16
C GLU A 267 -39.05 152.08 -75.69
N GLU A 268 -39.54 152.92 -74.78
CA GLU A 268 -39.87 152.56 -73.39
C GLU A 268 -40.91 151.43 -73.35
N ALA A 269 -41.96 151.48 -74.18
CA ALA A 269 -42.93 150.40 -74.29
C ALA A 269 -42.33 149.11 -74.89
N HIS A 270 -41.41 149.21 -75.86
CA HIS A 270 -40.67 148.07 -76.39
C HIS A 270 -39.69 147.48 -75.37
N LEU A 271 -38.98 148.31 -74.60
CA LEU A 271 -38.08 147.92 -73.52
C LEU A 271 -38.88 147.24 -72.40
N HIS A 272 -39.97 147.84 -71.94
CA HIS A 272 -40.87 147.21 -70.97
C HIS A 272 -41.44 145.87 -71.47
N LEU A 273 -41.82 145.77 -72.76
CA LEU A 273 -42.27 144.51 -73.34
C LEU A 273 -41.13 143.47 -73.44
N ALA A 274 -39.90 143.92 -73.69
CA ALA A 274 -38.71 143.07 -73.68
C ALA A 274 -38.35 142.59 -72.27
N ASP A 275 -38.34 143.46 -71.26
CA ASP A 275 -38.12 143.16 -69.84
C ASP A 275 -39.18 142.20 -69.29
N ILE A 276 -40.44 142.40 -69.68
CA ILE A 276 -41.53 141.47 -69.39
C ILE A 276 -41.24 140.13 -70.07
N LYS A 277 -40.89 140.11 -71.35
CA LYS A 277 -40.62 138.87 -72.10
C LYS A 277 -39.40 138.10 -71.57
N THR A 278 -38.31 138.77 -71.18
CA THR A 278 -37.16 138.12 -70.53
C THR A 278 -37.57 137.57 -69.17
N SER A 279 -38.25 138.36 -68.33
CA SER A 279 -38.76 137.92 -67.02
C SER A 279 -39.67 136.68 -67.12
N TRP A 280 -40.58 136.62 -68.09
CA TRP A 280 -41.38 135.42 -68.37
C TRP A 280 -40.52 134.25 -68.87
N SER A 281 -39.51 134.50 -69.71
CA SER A 281 -38.60 133.45 -70.24
C SER A 281 -37.72 132.86 -69.14
N ASP A 282 -37.19 133.70 -68.24
CA ASP A 282 -36.44 133.30 -67.06
C ASP A 282 -37.34 132.53 -66.09
N LYS A 283 -38.59 132.96 -65.91
CA LYS A 283 -39.56 132.25 -65.07
C LYS A 283 -39.95 130.89 -65.64
N ILE A 284 -40.11 130.77 -66.96
CA ILE A 284 -40.32 129.49 -67.66
C ILE A 284 -39.07 128.61 -67.46
N SER A 285 -37.87 129.10 -67.76
CA SER A 285 -36.61 128.35 -67.60
C SER A 285 -36.38 127.87 -66.15
N SER A 286 -36.77 128.69 -65.17
CA SER A 286 -36.75 128.35 -63.75
C SER A 286 -37.74 127.24 -63.39
N LEU A 287 -38.98 127.30 -63.91
CA LEU A 287 -40.00 126.27 -63.70
C LEU A 287 -39.65 124.96 -64.42
N GLU A 288 -39.15 125.01 -65.65
CA GLU A 288 -38.64 123.85 -66.40
C GLU A 288 -37.48 123.19 -65.66
N THR A 289 -36.54 123.98 -65.12
CA THR A 289 -35.47 123.49 -64.24
C THR A 289 -36.01 122.84 -62.97
N GLN A 290 -37.06 123.40 -62.37
CA GLN A 290 -37.69 122.84 -61.17
C GLN A 290 -38.42 121.52 -61.47
N VAL A 291 -39.19 121.45 -62.56
CA VAL A 291 -39.84 120.22 -63.04
C VAL A 291 -38.80 119.15 -63.40
N GLY A 292 -37.70 119.53 -64.06
CA GLY A 292 -36.57 118.63 -64.37
C GLY A 292 -35.73 118.20 -63.16
N ARG A 293 -35.86 118.87 -62.00
CA ARG A 293 -35.33 118.40 -60.71
C ARG A 293 -36.32 117.43 -60.04
N LEU A 294 -37.59 117.83 -59.92
CA LEU A 294 -38.64 116.99 -59.33
C LEU A 294 -38.86 115.67 -60.08
N GLY A 295 -38.76 115.68 -61.42
CA GLY A 295 -38.85 114.47 -62.24
C GLY A 295 -37.68 113.50 -62.02
N ARG A 296 -36.47 114.03 -61.76
CA ARG A 296 -35.31 113.20 -61.37
C ARG A 296 -35.46 112.66 -59.96
N GLN A 297 -35.82 113.50 -58.99
CA GLN A 297 -36.09 113.08 -57.62
C GLN A 297 -37.17 111.99 -57.55
N ALA A 298 -38.28 112.13 -58.29
CA ALA A 298 -39.32 111.11 -58.35
C ALA A 298 -38.85 109.79 -59.01
N ALA A 299 -37.93 109.85 -59.98
CA ALA A 299 -37.30 108.67 -60.56
C ALA A 299 -36.33 107.99 -59.58
N GLU A 300 -35.52 108.77 -58.86
CA GLU A 300 -34.57 108.34 -57.83
C GLU A 300 -35.30 107.70 -56.63
N GLU A 301 -36.30 108.36 -56.05
CA GLU A 301 -37.20 107.79 -55.03
C GLU A 301 -37.99 106.56 -55.54
N GLY A 302 -38.24 106.49 -56.85
CA GLY A 302 -38.84 105.33 -57.51
C GLY A 302 -37.88 104.14 -57.61
N VAL A 303 -36.59 104.38 -57.85
CA VAL A 303 -35.53 103.36 -57.82
C VAL A 303 -35.28 102.90 -56.39
N GLU A 304 -35.11 103.81 -55.45
CA GLU A 304 -34.79 103.48 -54.06
C GLU A 304 -35.93 102.71 -53.38
N ARG A 305 -37.18 103.10 -53.65
CA ARG A 305 -38.35 102.33 -53.19
C ARG A 305 -38.39 100.91 -53.76
N ARG A 306 -37.91 100.68 -54.99
CA ARG A 306 -37.80 99.32 -55.55
C ARG A 306 -36.67 98.53 -54.88
N ARG A 307 -35.50 99.14 -54.63
CA ARG A 307 -34.41 98.51 -53.85
C ARG A 307 -34.90 98.11 -52.47
N ALA A 308 -35.51 99.02 -51.72
CA ALA A 308 -36.02 98.76 -50.37
C ALA A 308 -37.11 97.66 -50.33
N ILE A 309 -37.92 97.53 -51.38
CA ILE A 309 -38.88 96.41 -51.52
C ILE A 309 -38.13 95.09 -51.75
N GLN A 310 -37.15 95.05 -52.68
CA GLN A 310 -36.36 93.85 -52.95
C GLN A 310 -35.55 93.39 -51.72
N GLU A 311 -34.95 94.32 -50.98
CA GLU A 311 -34.24 94.03 -49.73
C GLU A 311 -35.19 93.50 -48.65
N LYS A 312 -36.40 94.08 -48.52
CA LYS A 312 -37.44 93.56 -47.62
C LYS A 312 -37.89 92.15 -48.02
N GLU A 313 -38.04 91.86 -49.31
CA GLU A 313 -38.42 90.54 -49.82
C GLU A 313 -37.33 89.49 -49.57
N MET A 314 -36.06 89.82 -49.81
CA MET A 314 -34.92 88.96 -49.48
C MET A 314 -34.82 88.68 -47.97
N LEU A 315 -35.01 89.71 -47.13
CA LEU A 315 -35.02 89.56 -45.67
C LEU A 315 -36.22 88.71 -45.19
N ALA A 316 -37.40 88.87 -45.78
CA ALA A 316 -38.58 88.08 -45.45
C ALA A 316 -38.41 86.59 -45.76
N GLU A 317 -37.87 86.26 -46.94
CA GLU A 317 -37.58 84.86 -47.28
C GLU A 317 -36.44 84.29 -46.42
N LYS A 318 -35.44 85.10 -46.05
CA LYS A 318 -34.39 84.64 -45.11
C LYS A 318 -34.92 84.40 -43.70
N VAL A 319 -35.85 85.22 -43.19
CA VAL A 319 -36.55 84.96 -41.92
C VAL A 319 -37.32 83.65 -41.99
N LYS A 320 -38.12 83.45 -43.05
CA LYS A 320 -38.89 82.22 -43.30
C LYS A 320 -38.01 80.97 -43.41
N GLN A 321 -36.83 81.08 -44.01
CA GLN A 321 -35.83 80.00 -44.00
C GLN A 321 -35.37 79.67 -42.56
N MET A 322 -34.99 80.69 -41.77
CA MET A 322 -34.55 80.50 -40.38
C MET A 322 -35.67 79.90 -39.51
N GLU A 323 -36.92 80.28 -39.72
CA GLU A 323 -38.09 79.70 -39.03
C GLU A 323 -38.25 78.20 -39.33
N CYS A 324 -38.08 77.81 -40.60
CA CYS A 324 -38.11 76.41 -41.02
C CYS A 324 -36.93 75.60 -40.47
N GLU A 325 -35.71 76.17 -40.46
CA GLU A 325 -34.52 75.54 -39.85
C GLU A 325 -34.72 75.35 -38.33
N ILE A 326 -35.24 76.36 -37.63
CA ILE A 326 -35.60 76.30 -36.21
C ILE A 326 -36.63 75.18 -35.94
N GLU A 327 -37.67 75.04 -36.76
CA GLU A 327 -38.67 73.98 -36.58
C GLU A 327 -38.09 72.57 -36.82
N CYS A 328 -37.19 72.43 -37.80
CA CYS A 328 -36.44 71.18 -38.00
C CYS A 328 -35.59 70.83 -36.78
N TYR A 329 -34.87 71.80 -36.19
CA TYR A 329 -34.09 71.58 -34.97
C TYR A 329 -34.96 71.27 -33.75
N LYS A 330 -36.14 71.88 -33.58
CA LYS A 330 -37.09 71.50 -32.53
C LYS A 330 -37.53 70.04 -32.65
N LEU A 331 -37.89 69.62 -33.87
CA LEU A 331 -38.33 68.25 -34.13
C LEU A 331 -37.18 67.23 -33.91
N GLU A 332 -35.97 67.57 -34.33
CA GLU A 332 -34.77 66.76 -34.06
C GLU A 332 -34.47 66.65 -32.55
N MET A 333 -34.60 67.76 -31.80
CA MET A 333 -34.44 67.77 -30.34
C MET A 333 -35.52 66.96 -29.63
N ASN A 334 -36.78 67.01 -30.08
CA ASN A 334 -37.85 66.17 -29.54
C ASN A 334 -37.62 64.66 -29.83
N ASN A 335 -37.07 64.34 -31.01
CA ASN A 335 -36.65 62.97 -31.33
C ASN A 335 -35.46 62.49 -30.48
N LYS A 336 -34.53 63.40 -30.13
CA LYS A 336 -33.43 63.12 -29.19
C LYS A 336 -33.95 62.92 -27.77
N ASP A 337 -34.82 63.78 -27.27
CA ASP A 337 -35.44 63.69 -25.94
C ASP A 337 -36.29 62.41 -25.76
N THR A 338 -37.14 62.08 -26.74
CA THR A 338 -37.91 60.82 -26.73
C THR A 338 -37.06 59.56 -26.93
N LYS A 339 -35.82 59.68 -27.44
CA LYS A 339 -34.83 58.59 -27.41
C LYS A 339 -34.12 58.50 -26.06
N ILE A 340 -33.74 59.64 -25.47
CA ILE A 340 -33.13 59.71 -24.13
C ILE A 340 -34.08 59.09 -23.10
N LYS A 341 -35.36 59.48 -23.09
CA LYS A 341 -36.36 58.94 -22.15
C LYS A 341 -36.49 57.41 -22.22
N ARG A 342 -36.45 56.82 -23.41
CA ARG A 342 -36.46 55.34 -23.58
C ARG A 342 -35.18 54.68 -23.09
N LEU A 343 -34.02 55.25 -23.41
CA LEU A 343 -32.74 54.75 -22.89
C LEU A 343 -32.65 54.89 -21.36
N THR A 344 -33.25 55.91 -20.77
CA THR A 344 -33.35 56.05 -19.30
C THR A 344 -34.22 54.94 -18.71
N THR A 345 -35.41 54.67 -19.27
CA THR A 345 -36.25 53.56 -18.77
C THR A 345 -35.59 52.19 -18.96
N GLU A 346 -34.94 51.94 -20.10
CA GLU A 346 -34.19 50.70 -20.35
C GLU A 346 -33.04 50.51 -19.33
N VAL A 347 -32.35 51.60 -18.94
CA VAL A 347 -31.29 51.57 -17.91
C VAL A 347 -31.86 51.39 -16.49
N GLU A 348 -33.02 51.99 -16.19
CA GLU A 348 -33.71 51.81 -14.90
C GLU A 348 -34.23 50.36 -14.76
N GLU A 349 -34.82 49.79 -15.81
CA GLU A 349 -35.26 48.39 -15.87
C GLU A 349 -34.08 47.42 -15.69
N MET A 350 -33.01 47.56 -16.46
CA MET A 350 -31.79 46.75 -16.27
C MET A 350 -31.18 46.92 -14.88
N SER A 351 -31.24 48.12 -14.29
CA SER A 351 -30.75 48.35 -12.92
C SER A 351 -31.63 47.68 -11.86
N VAL A 352 -32.93 47.51 -12.10
CA VAL A 352 -33.84 46.76 -11.22
C VAL A 352 -33.60 45.25 -11.36
N GLU A 353 -33.43 44.74 -12.58
CA GLU A 353 -33.11 43.32 -12.82
C GLU A 353 -31.75 42.94 -12.24
N LEU A 354 -30.70 43.73 -12.46
CA LEU A 354 -29.37 43.50 -11.88
C LEU A 354 -29.43 43.48 -10.35
N LYS A 355 -30.21 44.39 -9.74
CA LYS A 355 -30.43 44.42 -8.29
C LYS A 355 -31.21 43.19 -7.80
N LYS A 356 -32.21 42.73 -8.55
CA LYS A 356 -32.96 41.49 -8.25
C LYS A 356 -32.02 40.28 -8.28
N ASN A 357 -31.28 40.09 -9.38
CA ASN A 357 -30.37 38.96 -9.56
C ASN A 357 -29.27 38.96 -8.49
N LYS A 358 -28.73 40.13 -8.12
CA LYS A 358 -27.79 40.28 -6.99
C LYS A 358 -28.40 39.83 -5.65
N ASN A 359 -29.65 40.22 -5.36
CA ASN A 359 -30.35 39.80 -4.15
C ASN A 359 -30.66 38.29 -4.14
N GLU A 360 -30.83 37.67 -5.31
CA GLU A 360 -31.07 36.23 -5.45
C GLU A 360 -29.76 35.44 -5.26
N MET A 361 -28.65 35.88 -5.86
CA MET A 361 -27.32 35.35 -5.57
C MET A 361 -26.92 35.53 -4.10
N GLU A 362 -27.25 36.66 -3.47
CA GLU A 362 -26.95 36.88 -2.04
C GLU A 362 -27.70 35.91 -1.12
N LYS A 363 -28.93 35.51 -1.48
CA LYS A 363 -29.66 34.44 -0.77
C LYS A 363 -29.02 33.08 -0.99
N GLU A 364 -28.73 32.71 -2.24
CA GLU A 364 -28.07 31.43 -2.54
C GLU A 364 -26.72 31.30 -1.82
N ILE A 365 -25.95 32.38 -1.72
CA ILE A 365 -24.70 32.44 -0.95
C ILE A 365 -24.94 32.25 0.56
N ILE A 366 -26.06 32.72 1.11
CA ILE A 366 -26.43 32.47 2.52
C ILE A 366 -26.85 31.01 2.70
N ASP A 367 -27.73 30.49 1.84
CA ASP A 367 -28.24 29.12 1.92
C ASP A 367 -27.11 28.07 1.75
N LEU A 368 -26.15 28.32 0.86
CA LEU A 368 -24.95 27.50 0.69
C LEU A 368 -24.00 27.60 1.89
N ARG A 369 -23.88 28.77 2.53
CA ARG A 369 -23.08 28.93 3.76
C ARG A 369 -23.71 28.18 4.94
N GLU A 370 -25.04 28.16 5.04
CA GLU A 370 -25.75 27.39 6.06
C GLU A 370 -25.59 25.88 5.81
N GLN A 371 -25.74 25.41 4.58
CA GLN A 371 -25.45 24.01 4.20
C GLN A 371 -24.01 23.61 4.54
N ILE A 372 -23.02 24.46 4.23
CA ILE A 372 -21.60 24.23 4.60
C ILE A 372 -21.43 24.21 6.12
N HIS A 373 -22.12 25.07 6.87
CA HIS A 373 -22.08 25.07 8.33
C HIS A 373 -22.63 23.76 8.92
N ASN A 374 -23.78 23.31 8.43
CA ASN A 374 -24.43 22.08 8.90
C ASN A 374 -23.62 20.83 8.54
N ALA A 375 -23.11 20.73 7.32
CA ALA A 375 -22.16 19.67 6.96
C ALA A 375 -20.87 19.71 7.83
N THR A 376 -20.41 20.91 8.22
CA THR A 376 -19.25 21.06 9.11
C THR A 376 -19.54 20.62 10.56
N THR A 377 -20.76 20.82 11.08
CA THR A 377 -21.14 20.33 12.41
C THR A 377 -21.37 18.83 12.42
N GLU A 378 -21.97 18.26 11.38
CA GLU A 378 -22.08 16.81 11.18
C GLU A 378 -20.70 16.14 11.09
N VAL A 379 -19.77 16.66 10.27
CA VAL A 379 -18.40 16.13 10.16
C VAL A 379 -17.65 16.20 11.51
N LYS A 380 -17.88 17.23 12.33
CA LYS A 380 -17.32 17.31 13.69
C LYS A 380 -17.91 16.24 14.61
N ALA A 381 -19.22 16.00 14.55
CA ALA A 381 -19.88 14.95 15.34
C ALA A 381 -19.39 13.54 14.93
N VAL A 382 -19.30 13.27 13.63
CA VAL A 382 -18.78 12.00 13.09
C VAL A 382 -17.31 11.78 13.50
N ARG A 383 -16.46 12.82 13.40
CA ARG A 383 -15.06 12.74 13.87
C ARG A 383 -14.96 12.40 15.36
N LYS A 384 -15.74 13.05 16.22
CA LYS A 384 -15.75 12.75 17.66
C LYS A 384 -16.25 11.33 17.96
N ASN A 385 -17.25 10.85 17.21
CA ASN A 385 -17.74 9.47 17.35
C ASN A 385 -16.70 8.44 16.88
N LEU A 386 -15.92 8.74 15.85
CA LEU A 386 -14.79 7.93 15.40
C LEU A 386 -13.68 7.91 16.46
N GLU A 387 -13.23 9.06 16.95
CA GLU A 387 -12.23 9.22 18.02
C GLU A 387 -12.61 8.44 19.29
N ASN A 388 -13.88 8.50 19.71
CA ASN A 388 -14.41 7.67 20.80
C ASN A 388 -14.30 6.17 20.48
N SER A 389 -14.64 5.76 19.24
CA SER A 389 -14.63 4.35 18.82
C SER A 389 -13.21 3.78 18.70
N GLU A 390 -12.25 4.61 18.25
CA GLU A 390 -10.82 4.30 18.21
C GLU A 390 -10.27 4.10 19.63
N SER A 391 -10.67 4.95 20.59
CA SER A 391 -10.29 4.78 22.01
C SER A 391 -10.91 3.54 22.67
N GLU A 392 -12.15 3.18 22.35
CA GLU A 392 -12.72 1.90 22.82
C GLU A 392 -12.03 0.69 22.16
N LEU A 393 -11.64 0.78 20.88
CA LEU A 393 -10.88 -0.27 20.22
C LEU A 393 -9.49 -0.47 20.84
N GLU A 394 -8.77 0.62 21.14
CA GLU A 394 -7.46 0.59 21.81
C GLU A 394 -7.53 -0.12 23.17
N LYS A 395 -8.58 0.12 23.97
CA LYS A 395 -8.83 -0.58 25.24
C LYS A 395 -9.07 -2.08 25.02
N VAL A 396 -9.85 -2.44 24.01
CA VAL A 396 -10.12 -3.85 23.67
C VAL A 396 -8.87 -4.56 23.14
N GLU A 397 -8.00 -3.87 22.40
CA GLU A 397 -6.70 -4.40 21.98
C GLU A 397 -5.75 -4.59 23.17
N GLU A 398 -5.70 -3.64 24.13
CA GLU A 398 -4.99 -3.83 25.39
C GLU A 398 -5.52 -5.04 26.19
N GLU A 399 -6.84 -5.19 26.31
CA GLU A 399 -7.47 -6.31 27.02
C GLU A 399 -7.19 -7.66 26.33
N CYS A 400 -7.27 -7.71 25.00
CA CYS A 400 -6.86 -8.89 24.22
C CYS A 400 -5.36 -9.19 24.41
N GLY A 401 -4.51 -8.17 24.50
CA GLY A 401 -3.08 -8.32 24.81
C GLY A 401 -2.84 -8.92 26.20
N LYS A 402 -3.53 -8.40 27.23
CA LYS A 402 -3.47 -8.91 28.61
C LYS A 402 -3.98 -10.34 28.71
N LEU A 403 -5.10 -10.66 28.06
CA LEU A 403 -5.66 -12.01 27.99
C LEU A 403 -4.73 -12.98 27.26
N LYS A 404 -4.12 -12.56 26.15
CA LYS A 404 -3.15 -13.39 25.41
C LYS A 404 -1.93 -13.74 26.26
N LEU A 405 -1.34 -12.75 26.95
CA LEU A 405 -0.21 -13.01 27.87
C LEU A 405 -0.57 -13.99 29.00
N SER A 406 -1.81 -13.91 29.51
CA SER A 406 -2.33 -14.86 30.50
C SER A 406 -2.48 -16.28 29.92
N VAL A 407 -3.01 -16.41 28.69
CA VAL A 407 -3.14 -17.70 27.99
C VAL A 407 -1.78 -18.31 27.67
N ASP A 408 -0.81 -17.52 27.19
CA ASP A 408 0.55 -17.97 26.90
C ASP A 408 1.25 -18.47 28.19
N ALA A 409 1.06 -17.78 29.32
CA ALA A 409 1.57 -18.20 30.63
C ALA A 409 0.92 -19.52 31.13
N GLU A 410 -0.40 -19.66 31.03
CA GLU A 410 -1.12 -20.91 31.34
C GLU A 410 -0.67 -22.05 30.41
N HIS A 411 -0.34 -21.77 29.15
CA HIS A 411 0.19 -22.77 28.22
C HIS A 411 1.61 -23.22 28.60
N GLN A 412 2.46 -22.30 29.07
CA GLN A 412 3.79 -22.62 29.59
C GLN A 412 3.71 -23.43 30.90
N ALA A 413 2.77 -23.09 31.79
CA ALA A 413 2.49 -23.87 33.00
C ALA A 413 2.00 -25.30 32.67
N ASN A 414 1.04 -25.43 31.74
CA ASN A 414 0.56 -26.72 31.24
C ASN A 414 1.66 -27.56 30.59
N THR A 415 2.58 -26.93 29.86
CA THR A 415 3.73 -27.61 29.25
C THR A 415 4.67 -28.14 30.33
N SER A 416 5.00 -27.31 31.32
CA SER A 416 5.83 -27.69 32.48
C SER A 416 5.20 -28.84 33.28
N LEU A 417 3.88 -28.83 33.46
CA LEU A 417 3.14 -29.93 34.12
C LEU A 417 3.19 -31.23 33.30
N ARG A 418 3.13 -31.16 31.96
CA ARG A 418 3.28 -32.34 31.08
C ARG A 418 4.69 -32.94 31.14
N GLU A 419 5.72 -32.10 31.25
CA GLU A 419 7.10 -32.56 31.48
C GLU A 419 7.26 -33.26 32.84
N VAL A 420 6.65 -32.72 33.90
CA VAL A 420 6.62 -33.37 35.23
C VAL A 420 5.83 -34.69 35.20
N ILE A 421 4.67 -34.73 34.54
CA ILE A 421 3.87 -35.96 34.40
C ILE A 421 4.67 -37.03 33.65
N THR A 422 5.24 -36.73 32.49
CA THR A 422 6.01 -37.71 31.71
C THR A 422 7.28 -38.19 32.43
N LYS A 423 7.91 -37.32 33.26
CA LYS A 423 8.98 -37.73 34.18
C LYS A 423 8.50 -38.70 35.27
N LEU A 424 7.36 -38.42 35.90
CA LEU A 424 6.76 -39.30 36.92
C LEU A 424 6.25 -40.62 36.32
N GLU A 425 5.70 -40.62 35.10
CA GLU A 425 5.32 -41.83 34.37
C GLU A 425 6.54 -42.71 34.06
N LYS A 426 7.67 -42.09 33.69
CA LYS A 426 8.94 -42.78 33.50
C LYS A 426 9.46 -43.38 34.82
N GLU A 427 9.52 -42.58 35.90
CA GLU A 427 9.98 -43.04 37.22
C GLU A 427 9.09 -44.17 37.76
N LEU A 428 7.77 -44.08 37.58
CA LEU A 428 6.82 -45.14 37.91
C LEU A 428 7.01 -46.40 37.03
N GLY A 429 7.44 -46.24 35.77
CA GLY A 429 7.81 -47.33 34.88
C GLY A 429 9.10 -48.04 35.32
N GLU A 430 10.12 -47.27 35.71
CA GLU A 430 11.38 -47.77 36.24
C GLU A 430 11.17 -48.48 37.59
N GLU A 431 10.37 -47.93 38.50
CA GLU A 431 10.02 -48.58 39.77
C GLU A 431 9.18 -49.85 39.56
N LYS A 432 8.20 -49.85 38.64
CA LYS A 432 7.49 -51.09 38.26
C LYS A 432 8.43 -52.16 37.72
N HIS A 433 9.45 -51.77 36.93
CA HIS A 433 10.47 -52.70 36.44
C HIS A 433 11.38 -53.20 37.57
N HIS A 434 11.78 -52.33 38.49
CA HIS A 434 12.56 -52.68 39.67
C HIS A 434 11.81 -53.66 40.57
N SER A 435 10.56 -53.34 40.93
CA SER A 435 9.65 -54.18 41.72
C SER A 435 9.43 -55.55 41.07
N LEU A 436 9.19 -55.61 39.75
CA LEU A 436 9.09 -56.87 39.01
C LEU A 436 10.40 -57.68 39.04
N ASN A 437 11.55 -57.01 38.96
CA ASN A 437 12.85 -57.67 39.06
C ASN A 437 13.11 -58.20 40.48
N VAL A 438 12.79 -57.42 41.51
CA VAL A 438 12.82 -57.86 42.92
C VAL A 438 11.92 -59.08 43.11
N GLN A 439 10.68 -59.08 42.59
CA GLN A 439 9.76 -60.22 42.63
C GLN A 439 10.33 -61.46 41.92
N LYS A 440 11.00 -61.31 40.77
CA LYS A 440 11.71 -62.39 40.07
C LYS A 440 12.89 -62.93 40.89
N THR A 441 13.68 -62.08 41.54
CA THR A 441 14.77 -62.55 42.42
C THR A 441 14.24 -63.23 43.67
N LEU A 442 13.15 -62.74 44.26
CA LEU A 442 12.51 -63.33 45.44
C LEU A 442 11.90 -64.70 45.14
N SER A 443 11.22 -64.85 43.99
CA SER A 443 10.69 -66.15 43.56
C SER A 443 11.80 -67.14 43.22
N ARG A 444 12.90 -66.71 42.59
CA ARG A 444 14.10 -67.53 42.40
C ARG A 444 14.69 -68.00 43.74
N VAL A 445 14.96 -67.08 44.67
CA VAL A 445 15.51 -67.39 46.00
C VAL A 445 14.56 -68.29 46.81
N THR A 446 13.25 -68.12 46.66
CA THR A 446 12.25 -68.99 47.31
C THR A 446 12.26 -70.40 46.70
N SER A 447 12.42 -70.53 45.38
CA SER A 447 12.57 -71.83 44.70
C SER A 447 13.88 -72.52 45.10
N GLU A 448 15.00 -71.78 45.16
CA GLU A 448 16.31 -72.27 45.60
C GLU A 448 16.27 -72.72 47.07
N LYS A 449 15.64 -71.94 47.96
CA LYS A 449 15.35 -72.33 49.35
C LYS A 449 14.53 -73.61 49.42
N ASN A 450 13.46 -73.73 48.64
CA ASN A 450 12.60 -74.93 48.67
C ASN A 450 13.36 -76.17 48.14
N THR A 451 14.19 -76.01 47.11
CA THR A 451 15.09 -77.07 46.62
C THR A 451 16.14 -77.46 47.66
N ALA A 452 16.69 -76.50 48.39
CA ALA A 452 17.62 -76.75 49.48
C ALA A 452 16.94 -77.45 50.68
N LEU A 453 15.70 -77.10 51.01
CA LEU A 453 14.89 -77.79 52.02
C LEU A 453 14.56 -79.23 51.62
N LEU A 454 14.20 -79.46 50.35
CA LEU A 454 13.98 -80.82 49.84
C LEU A 454 15.26 -81.67 49.91
N ARG A 455 16.41 -81.14 49.49
CA ARG A 455 17.71 -81.82 49.68
C ARG A 455 18.06 -82.05 51.15
N ASN A 456 17.72 -81.11 52.05
CA ASN A 456 17.98 -81.27 53.47
C ASN A 456 17.12 -82.40 54.07
N ALA A 457 15.85 -82.50 53.65
CA ALA A 457 14.97 -83.62 54.01
C ALA A 457 15.47 -84.96 53.44
N GLU A 458 15.91 -84.99 52.19
CA GLU A 458 16.49 -86.16 51.51
C GLU A 458 17.78 -86.64 52.22
N ILE A 459 18.70 -85.73 52.55
CA ILE A 459 19.92 -86.02 53.32
C ILE A 459 19.56 -86.51 54.73
N SER A 460 18.57 -85.90 55.38
CA SER A 460 18.10 -86.34 56.70
C SER A 460 17.49 -87.75 56.67
N GLN A 461 16.76 -88.08 55.60
CA GLN A 461 16.20 -89.41 55.37
C GLN A 461 17.32 -90.45 55.13
N GLN A 462 18.31 -90.13 54.30
CA GLN A 462 19.48 -90.98 54.09
C GLN A 462 20.29 -91.18 55.38
N MET A 463 20.42 -90.14 56.22
CA MET A 463 21.10 -90.22 57.52
C MET A 463 20.37 -91.16 58.50
N GLU A 464 19.03 -91.13 58.55
CA GLU A 464 18.29 -92.02 59.45
C GLU A 464 18.25 -93.47 58.94
N LEU A 465 18.23 -93.69 57.61
CA LEU A 465 18.44 -95.02 57.02
C LEU A 465 19.83 -95.58 57.38
N ALA A 466 20.89 -94.77 57.27
CA ALA A 466 22.24 -95.19 57.67
C ALA A 466 22.34 -95.52 59.18
N LYS A 467 21.64 -94.77 60.05
CA LYS A 467 21.54 -95.10 61.49
C LYS A 467 20.71 -96.34 61.79
N GLN A 468 19.73 -96.69 60.94
CA GLN A 468 19.01 -97.96 61.08
C GLN A 468 19.93 -99.13 60.70
N GLU A 469 20.71 -99.00 59.63
CA GLU A 469 21.68 -100.02 59.22
C GLU A 469 22.81 -100.20 60.24
N SER A 470 23.33 -99.11 60.86
CA SER A 470 24.29 -99.22 61.98
C SER A 470 23.71 -100.03 63.13
N ARG A 471 22.48 -99.71 63.57
CA ARG A 471 21.79 -100.45 64.64
C ARG A 471 21.48 -101.91 64.27
N ARG A 472 21.26 -102.20 62.99
CA ARG A 472 21.09 -103.58 62.47
C ARG A 472 22.39 -104.37 62.60
N LEU A 473 23.51 -103.79 62.17
CA LEU A 473 24.85 -104.39 62.26
C LEU A 473 25.32 -104.54 63.73
N GLU A 474 25.00 -103.59 64.61
CA GLU A 474 25.24 -103.68 66.06
C GLU A 474 24.47 -104.86 66.69
N SER A 475 23.26 -105.16 66.21
CA SER A 475 22.47 -106.33 66.62
C SER A 475 23.08 -107.65 66.11
N GLU A 476 23.54 -107.70 64.86
CA GLU A 476 24.22 -108.89 64.30
C GLU A 476 25.56 -109.16 65.01
N MET A 477 26.31 -108.10 65.32
CA MET A 477 27.56 -108.16 66.09
C MET A 477 27.34 -108.74 67.49
N THR A 478 26.26 -108.37 68.18
CA THR A 478 25.94 -108.88 69.52
C THR A 478 25.39 -110.32 69.49
N GLU A 479 24.64 -110.73 68.47
CA GLU A 479 24.28 -112.16 68.28
C GLU A 479 25.51 -113.04 68.03
N LEU A 480 26.46 -112.58 67.20
CA LEU A 480 27.70 -113.30 66.93
C LEU A 480 28.58 -113.40 68.19
N MET A 481 28.65 -112.33 68.99
CA MET A 481 29.36 -112.32 70.26
C MET A 481 28.75 -113.32 71.27
N ASN A 482 27.43 -113.38 71.38
CA ASN A 482 26.74 -114.36 72.24
C ASN A 482 26.98 -115.82 71.80
N LYS A 483 27.05 -116.08 70.48
CA LYS A 483 27.41 -117.41 69.94
C LYS A 483 28.85 -117.80 70.29
N LEU A 484 29.79 -116.85 70.31
CA LEU A 484 31.18 -117.11 70.67
C LEU A 484 31.28 -117.60 72.12
N THR A 485 30.68 -116.88 73.07
CA THR A 485 30.67 -117.23 74.50
C THR A 485 30.13 -118.64 74.75
N SER A 486 29.05 -119.02 74.06
CA SER A 486 28.44 -120.35 74.21
C SER A 486 29.37 -121.49 73.78
N ILE A 487 30.23 -121.27 72.77
CA ILE A 487 31.19 -122.25 72.27
C ILE A 487 32.42 -122.34 73.20
N GLU A 488 32.78 -121.24 73.86
CA GLU A 488 33.87 -121.21 74.86
C GLU A 488 33.50 -122.00 76.12
N ASP A 489 32.26 -121.88 76.62
CA ASP A 489 31.80 -122.64 77.78
C ASP A 489 31.65 -124.15 77.48
N GLU A 490 31.19 -124.55 76.29
CA GLU A 490 31.19 -125.97 75.87
C GLU A 490 32.61 -126.56 75.85
N ASN A 491 33.60 -125.81 75.34
CA ASN A 491 35.01 -126.20 75.32
C ASN A 491 35.57 -126.46 76.74
N LYS A 492 35.10 -125.67 77.72
CA LYS A 492 35.53 -125.72 79.11
C LYS A 492 35.06 -127.01 79.80
N VAL A 493 33.82 -127.42 79.55
CA VAL A 493 33.22 -128.66 80.09
C VAL A 493 33.92 -129.93 79.56
N TYR A 494 34.41 -129.92 78.31
CA TYR A 494 35.17 -131.05 77.76
C TYR A 494 36.51 -131.27 78.50
N LYS A 495 37.28 -130.19 78.74
CA LYS A 495 38.60 -130.28 79.38
C LYS A 495 38.56 -130.80 80.82
N GLU A 496 37.49 -130.53 81.57
CA GLU A 496 37.35 -131.04 82.95
C GLU A 496 37.08 -132.55 83.04
N LYS A 497 36.54 -133.17 81.99
CA LYS A 497 36.35 -134.63 81.92
C LYS A 497 37.64 -135.36 81.57
N GLU A 498 38.42 -134.82 80.64
CA GLU A 498 39.67 -135.41 80.17
C GLU A 498 40.74 -135.49 81.28
N ASN A 499 40.96 -134.37 82.00
CA ASN A 499 41.93 -134.30 83.10
C ASN A 499 41.70 -135.35 84.20
N LYS A 500 40.44 -135.71 84.50
CA LYS A 500 40.10 -136.69 85.54
C LYS A 500 40.40 -138.14 85.13
N GLY A 501 40.50 -138.44 83.84
CA GLY A 501 40.96 -139.76 83.37
C GLY A 501 42.47 -139.93 83.57
N ILE A 502 43.23 -138.92 83.11
CA ILE A 502 44.70 -138.94 83.08
C ILE A 502 45.30 -139.03 84.50
N GLU A 503 44.71 -138.34 85.48
CA GLU A 503 45.21 -138.38 86.87
C GLU A 503 45.12 -139.79 87.49
N GLN A 504 44.06 -140.53 87.17
CA GLN A 504 43.84 -141.88 87.72
C GLN A 504 44.82 -142.90 87.14
N GLU A 505 45.18 -142.77 85.86
CA GLU A 505 46.12 -143.65 85.17
C GLU A 505 47.57 -143.42 85.62
N LEU A 506 47.96 -142.16 85.88
CA LEU A 506 49.27 -141.82 86.44
C LEU A 506 49.49 -142.37 87.86
N ARG A 507 48.45 -142.35 88.71
CA ARG A 507 48.51 -142.91 90.07
C ARG A 507 48.79 -144.43 90.08
N ASN A 508 48.20 -145.18 89.15
CA ASN A 508 48.45 -146.62 89.03
C ASN A 508 49.89 -146.94 88.56
N ASN A 509 50.41 -146.16 87.61
CA ASN A 509 51.76 -146.36 87.08
C ASN A 509 52.85 -146.06 88.12
N LEU A 510 52.63 -145.09 89.02
CA LEU A 510 53.57 -144.79 90.11
C LEU A 510 53.78 -145.98 91.06
N ALA A 511 52.69 -146.62 91.51
CA ALA A 511 52.77 -147.73 92.47
C ALA A 511 53.61 -148.92 91.94
N VAL A 512 53.45 -149.27 90.66
CA VAL A 512 54.21 -150.35 90.00
C VAL A 512 55.70 -150.01 89.87
N LEU A 513 56.04 -148.72 89.69
CA LEU A 513 57.43 -148.27 89.60
C LEU A 513 58.12 -148.23 90.97
N GLU A 514 57.41 -147.88 92.04
CA GLU A 514 57.95 -147.93 93.41
C GLU A 514 58.32 -149.36 93.84
N GLU A 515 57.50 -150.35 93.49
CA GLU A 515 57.80 -151.77 93.75
C GLU A 515 59.06 -152.24 92.99
N GLN A 516 59.19 -151.88 91.71
CA GLN A 516 60.41 -152.19 90.93
C GLN A 516 61.67 -151.46 91.46
N ILE A 517 61.53 -150.28 92.05
CA ILE A 517 62.63 -149.55 92.70
C ILE A 517 63.05 -150.24 94.01
N SER A 518 62.09 -150.80 94.76
CA SER A 518 62.36 -151.54 96.00
C SER A 518 63.29 -152.75 95.77
N ASP A 519 63.01 -153.59 94.77
CA ASP A 519 63.84 -154.76 94.47
C ASP A 519 65.18 -154.41 93.79
N LYS A 520 65.22 -153.34 92.99
CA LYS A 520 66.50 -152.80 92.48
C LYS A 520 67.37 -152.26 93.62
N ASN A 521 66.79 -151.67 94.68
CA ASN A 521 67.54 -151.26 95.87
C ASN A 521 68.09 -152.43 96.70
N LYS A 522 67.39 -153.57 96.78
CA LYS A 522 67.97 -154.82 97.35
C LYS A 522 69.18 -155.29 96.53
N THR A 523 69.10 -155.19 95.21
CA THR A 523 70.19 -155.55 94.28
C THR A 523 71.39 -154.60 94.41
N ILE A 524 71.15 -153.30 94.59
CA ILE A 524 72.20 -152.29 94.79
C ILE A 524 73.01 -152.54 96.07
N LYS A 525 72.40 -153.04 97.16
CA LYS A 525 73.14 -153.44 98.36
C LYS A 525 74.19 -154.53 98.11
N ASN A 526 73.92 -155.49 97.22
CA ASN A 526 74.89 -156.51 96.82
C ASN A 526 75.97 -155.99 95.85
N LEU A 527 75.66 -154.97 95.03
CA LEU A 527 76.62 -154.38 94.10
C LEU A 527 77.52 -153.31 94.75
N GLN A 528 77.04 -152.59 95.77
CA GLN A 528 77.85 -151.62 96.51
C GLN A 528 78.98 -152.30 97.32
N LEU A 529 78.75 -153.50 97.84
CA LEU A 529 79.81 -154.30 98.48
C LEU A 529 80.92 -154.67 97.47
N ARG A 530 80.57 -154.83 96.19
CA ARG A 530 81.49 -155.18 95.09
C ARG A 530 82.19 -153.96 94.45
N LEU A 531 81.81 -152.74 94.85
CA LEU A 531 82.45 -151.48 94.42
C LEU A 531 83.60 -151.05 95.36
N ALA A 532 83.84 -151.77 96.45
CA ALA A 532 84.94 -151.49 97.38
C ALA A 532 86.34 -151.69 96.77
N ASP A 533 86.50 -152.70 95.89
CA ASP A 533 87.83 -153.25 95.58
C ASP A 533 88.57 -152.55 94.42
N MET A 534 87.85 -151.94 93.46
CA MET A 534 88.47 -151.44 92.22
C MET A 534 88.61 -149.91 92.12
N LYS A 535 88.00 -149.11 92.99
CA LYS A 535 88.12 -147.63 92.94
C LYS A 535 89.19 -147.05 93.88
N LYS A 536 90.26 -147.81 94.13
CA LYS A 536 91.49 -147.36 94.79
C LYS A 536 92.57 -146.84 93.82
N ALA A 537 92.35 -146.97 92.51
CA ALA A 537 93.29 -146.53 91.48
C ALA A 537 92.61 -145.60 90.46
N LEU A 538 93.16 -144.38 90.34
CA LEU A 538 93.08 -143.45 89.18
C LEU A 538 91.66 -142.97 88.78
N GLN A 539 91.27 -141.69 88.79
CA GLN A 539 91.97 -140.41 88.62
C GLN A 539 92.49 -140.17 87.19
N GLN A 540 92.24 -138.96 86.65
CA GLN A 540 92.29 -138.58 85.23
C GLN A 540 91.23 -139.29 84.33
N GLU A 541 90.62 -138.67 83.31
CA GLU A 541 90.93 -137.38 82.66
C GLU A 541 89.68 -136.56 82.18
N LEU A 542 89.93 -135.55 81.35
CA LEU A 542 89.14 -134.34 81.06
C LEU A 542 87.77 -134.49 80.31
N ARG A 543 86.87 -133.54 80.62
CA ARG A 543 86.15 -132.55 79.75
C ARG A 543 85.93 -132.87 78.24
N THR A 544 84.76 -132.49 77.70
CA THR A 544 84.56 -131.24 76.90
C THR A 544 83.08 -130.99 76.45
N THR A 545 82.75 -129.71 76.19
CA THR A 545 81.63 -129.16 75.36
C THR A 545 81.96 -129.27 73.84
N PRO A 546 81.28 -128.70 72.80
CA PRO A 546 80.22 -127.64 72.69
C PRO A 546 78.96 -128.15 71.91
N GLY A 547 78.00 -127.39 71.36
CA GLY A 547 77.68 -125.93 71.26
C GLY A 547 77.47 -125.44 69.80
N SER A 548 77.05 -124.17 69.61
CA SER A 548 77.03 -123.37 68.34
C SER A 548 75.76 -123.28 67.47
N LEU A 549 75.12 -122.08 67.49
CA LEU A 549 74.63 -121.23 66.35
C LEU A 549 73.48 -121.75 65.45
N ILE A 550 72.76 -120.95 64.64
CA ILE A 550 72.98 -119.60 64.05
C ILE A 550 71.85 -118.60 64.46
N SER A 551 71.49 -117.56 63.68
CA SER A 551 70.59 -116.44 64.02
C SER A 551 70.00 -115.72 62.78
N ASN A 552 69.55 -114.46 62.92
CA ASN A 552 69.05 -113.48 61.91
C ASN A 552 67.53 -113.58 61.58
N ASN A 553 66.75 -112.50 61.33
CA ASN A 553 66.95 -111.04 61.45
C ASN A 553 65.58 -110.29 61.61
N ASP A 554 65.62 -109.12 62.27
CA ASP A 554 64.84 -107.84 62.21
C ASP A 554 63.43 -107.77 61.54
N HIS A 555 62.38 -107.04 62.01
CA HIS A 555 62.23 -105.74 62.72
C HIS A 555 62.52 -104.52 61.78
N TYR A 556 61.62 -103.55 61.54
CA TYR A 556 61.13 -102.40 62.36
C TYR A 556 59.92 -101.73 61.61
N GLU A 557 58.87 -101.18 62.25
CA GLU A 557 58.62 -99.78 62.71
C GLU A 557 58.65 -98.66 61.61
N LEU A 558 58.06 -97.45 61.68
CA LEU A 558 57.46 -96.64 62.78
C LEU A 558 56.52 -95.48 62.29
N ASN A 559 55.70 -94.91 63.20
CA ASN A 559 55.25 -93.50 63.35
C ASN A 559 54.46 -92.64 62.30
N SER A 560 53.25 -92.24 62.71
CA SER A 560 52.86 -90.89 63.25
C SER A 560 52.84 -89.58 62.41
N ALA A 561 51.64 -88.96 62.39
CA ALA A 561 51.29 -87.53 62.55
C ALA A 561 51.57 -86.41 61.50
N ALA A 562 50.59 -85.48 61.46
CA ALA A 562 50.66 -84.02 61.22
C ALA A 562 50.65 -83.37 59.80
N ILE A 563 49.55 -82.64 59.54
CA ILE A 563 49.40 -81.29 58.92
C ILE A 563 50.41 -80.80 57.83
N LEU A 564 49.93 -80.50 56.61
CA LEU A 564 49.93 -79.14 55.99
C LEU A 564 49.44 -79.10 54.51
N THR A 565 49.21 -77.87 54.03
CA THR A 565 48.90 -77.47 52.63
C THR A 565 50.22 -77.06 51.92
N PRO A 566 50.29 -76.31 50.78
CA PRO A 566 49.31 -75.92 49.74
C PRO A 566 49.84 -76.15 48.30
N SER A 567 49.20 -75.59 47.25
CA SER A 567 49.85 -74.57 46.38
C SER A 567 48.86 -73.92 45.40
N GLN A 568 49.23 -72.76 44.86
CA GLN A 568 48.57 -72.07 43.74
C GLN A 568 49.39 -72.25 42.45
N ASN A 569 48.97 -71.60 41.34
CA ASN A 569 49.89 -70.75 40.57
C ASN A 569 49.13 -69.70 39.73
N THR A 570 49.72 -68.51 39.59
CA THR A 570 49.16 -67.31 38.93
C THR A 570 50.17 -66.75 37.91
N THR A 571 49.72 -66.20 36.78
CA THR A 571 50.37 -65.17 35.90
C THR A 571 49.55 -65.07 34.58
N ARG A 572 49.55 -64.01 33.75
CA ARG A 572 49.98 -62.58 33.74
C ARG A 572 49.10 -61.91 32.66
N ASN A 573 48.40 -60.79 32.87
CA ASN A 573 48.87 -59.39 32.84
C ASN A 573 49.75 -58.99 31.63
N ILE A 574 49.26 -58.05 30.80
CA ILE A 574 50.01 -57.05 30.00
C ILE A 574 49.04 -55.94 29.53
N GLN A 575 49.57 -54.77 29.14
CA GLN A 575 48.86 -53.47 29.20
C GLN A 575 49.21 -52.52 28.04
N GLY A 576 48.18 -51.91 27.41
CA GLY A 576 48.21 -50.51 26.96
C GLY A 576 48.58 -50.12 25.51
N PHE A 577 48.22 -48.87 25.20
CA PHE A 577 48.70 -47.95 24.13
C PHE A 577 48.46 -48.22 22.62
N GLY A 578 47.76 -47.25 21.99
CA GLY A 578 48.28 -46.57 20.79
C GLY A 578 47.34 -46.40 19.57
N PRO A 579 47.02 -45.17 19.12
CA PRO A 579 46.13 -44.93 17.97
C PRO A 579 46.81 -44.33 16.71
N ARG A 580 46.31 -44.68 15.51
CA ARG A 580 46.41 -44.00 14.18
C ARG A 580 45.30 -44.56 13.26
N ARG A 581 44.82 -43.93 12.16
CA ARG A 581 45.12 -42.63 11.52
C ARG A 581 43.92 -42.15 10.67
N ASP A 582 43.92 -40.88 10.29
CA ASP A 582 42.98 -40.23 9.36
C ASP A 582 43.41 -40.37 7.88
N GLU A 583 42.46 -40.63 6.96
CA GLU A 583 42.59 -40.41 5.50
C GLU A 583 41.23 -40.08 4.84
N GLU A 584 40.69 -38.87 5.04
CA GLU A 584 39.51 -38.38 4.27
C GLU A 584 39.50 -36.84 4.00
N ASP A 585 40.38 -36.07 4.64
CA ASP A 585 40.27 -34.60 4.78
C ASP A 585 40.69 -33.76 3.54
N VAL A 586 41.01 -34.40 2.42
CA VAL A 586 41.37 -33.70 1.17
C VAL A 586 40.12 -33.11 0.47
N ASN A 587 38.99 -33.81 0.56
CA ASN A 587 37.80 -33.48 -0.23
C ASN A 587 37.04 -32.27 0.35
N PHE A 588 36.79 -32.24 1.66
CA PHE A 588 36.06 -31.16 2.32
C PHE A 588 36.77 -29.79 2.24
N LYS A 589 38.10 -29.78 2.23
CA LYS A 589 38.89 -28.54 2.16
C LYS A 589 38.77 -27.87 0.79
N TYR A 590 38.75 -28.65 -0.29
CA TYR A 590 38.44 -28.17 -1.64
C TYR A 590 36.96 -27.77 -1.77
N LEU A 591 36.05 -28.62 -1.29
CA LEU A 591 34.60 -28.36 -1.36
C LEU A 591 34.22 -27.04 -0.67
N LYS A 592 34.75 -26.79 0.53
CA LYS A 592 34.57 -25.52 1.26
C LYS A 592 35.09 -24.32 0.46
N HIS A 593 36.23 -24.44 -0.20
CA HIS A 593 36.77 -23.36 -1.04
C HIS A 593 35.91 -23.10 -2.29
N VAL A 594 35.44 -24.14 -2.98
CA VAL A 594 34.57 -24.02 -4.16
C VAL A 594 33.21 -23.41 -3.78
N ILE A 595 32.59 -23.84 -2.68
CA ILE A 595 31.32 -23.27 -2.20
C ILE A 595 31.49 -21.80 -1.79
N ILE A 596 32.54 -21.46 -1.04
CA ILE A 596 32.81 -20.06 -0.67
C ILE A 596 33.05 -19.21 -1.91
N LYS A 597 33.83 -19.70 -2.90
CA LYS A 597 34.06 -18.99 -4.15
C LYS A 597 32.75 -18.79 -4.93
N PHE A 598 31.93 -19.83 -5.08
CA PHE A 598 30.62 -19.74 -5.74
C PHE A 598 29.69 -18.70 -5.08
N LEU A 599 29.67 -18.63 -3.75
CA LEU A 599 28.86 -17.66 -2.98
C LEU A 599 29.42 -16.22 -2.96
N THR A 600 30.66 -16.00 -3.41
CA THR A 600 31.35 -14.68 -3.35
C THR A 600 31.84 -14.17 -4.71
N SER A 601 31.70 -14.95 -5.78
CA SER A 601 32.04 -14.53 -7.14
C SER A 601 30.93 -13.67 -7.75
N ARG A 602 31.27 -12.90 -8.79
CA ARG A 602 30.29 -12.15 -9.59
C ARG A 602 29.39 -13.11 -10.38
N GLU A 603 28.18 -12.69 -10.72
CA GLU A 603 27.11 -13.58 -11.17
C GLU A 603 27.45 -14.40 -12.43
N TYR A 604 28.26 -13.84 -13.34
CA TYR A 604 28.72 -14.54 -14.55
C TYR A 604 29.74 -15.66 -14.25
N GLU A 605 30.62 -15.45 -13.26
CA GLU A 605 31.55 -16.49 -12.79
C GLU A 605 30.81 -17.62 -12.07
N ALA A 606 29.73 -17.29 -11.33
CA ALA A 606 28.89 -18.28 -10.66
C ALA A 606 28.22 -19.24 -11.67
N GLN A 607 27.73 -18.76 -12.81
CA GLN A 607 27.16 -19.59 -13.88
C GLN A 607 28.15 -20.65 -14.39
N HIS A 608 29.42 -20.29 -14.57
CA HIS A 608 30.46 -21.23 -14.99
C HIS A 608 30.86 -22.23 -13.90
N LEU A 609 30.71 -21.87 -12.62
CA LEU A 609 30.99 -22.74 -11.48
C LEU A 609 29.87 -23.74 -11.15
N THR A 610 28.63 -23.52 -11.61
CA THR A 610 27.46 -24.40 -11.39
C THR A 610 27.77 -25.88 -11.64
N ARG A 611 28.38 -26.23 -12.79
CA ARG A 611 28.73 -27.62 -13.13
C ARG A 611 29.76 -28.24 -12.18
N ALA A 612 30.72 -27.45 -11.70
CA ALA A 612 31.71 -27.92 -10.75
C ALA A 612 31.08 -28.18 -9.37
N VAL A 613 30.16 -27.30 -8.93
CA VAL A 613 29.39 -27.49 -7.69
C VAL A 613 28.50 -28.73 -7.77
N ALA A 614 27.72 -28.88 -8.84
CA ALA A 614 26.85 -30.04 -9.07
C ALA A 614 27.63 -31.36 -9.10
N THR A 615 28.77 -31.41 -9.79
CA THR A 615 29.63 -32.59 -9.85
C THR A 615 30.24 -32.95 -8.49
N LEU A 616 30.71 -31.96 -7.73
CA LEU A 616 31.35 -32.20 -6.42
C LEU A 616 30.34 -32.56 -5.32
N LEU A 617 29.11 -32.05 -5.37
CA LEU A 617 28.03 -32.35 -4.42
C LEU A 617 27.12 -33.51 -4.86
N LYS A 618 27.32 -34.07 -6.06
CA LYS A 618 26.49 -35.13 -6.66
C LYS A 618 25.00 -34.77 -6.73
N PHE A 619 24.70 -33.54 -7.18
CA PHE A 619 23.32 -33.10 -7.42
C PHE A 619 22.65 -33.96 -8.49
N SER A 620 21.34 -34.15 -8.36
CA SER A 620 20.50 -34.66 -9.45
C SER A 620 20.43 -33.66 -10.61
N PRO A 621 20.11 -34.11 -11.85
CA PRO A 621 19.88 -33.22 -12.99
C PRO A 621 18.83 -32.13 -12.70
N GLU A 622 17.82 -32.46 -11.90
CA GLU A 622 16.75 -31.57 -11.46
C GLU A 622 17.28 -30.47 -10.51
N GLU A 623 18.19 -30.81 -9.58
CA GLU A 623 18.82 -29.87 -8.66
C GLU A 623 19.85 -28.97 -9.35
N GLU A 624 20.67 -29.51 -10.27
CA GLU A 624 21.59 -28.69 -11.09
C GLU A 624 20.80 -27.68 -11.93
N LYS A 625 19.69 -28.13 -12.57
CA LYS A 625 18.82 -27.25 -13.33
C LYS A 625 18.18 -26.17 -12.46
N LEU A 626 17.62 -26.53 -11.30
CA LEU A 626 17.00 -25.55 -10.38
C LEU A 626 18.00 -24.48 -9.94
N LEU A 627 19.27 -24.84 -9.73
CA LEU A 627 20.34 -23.89 -9.44
C LEU A 627 20.64 -22.97 -10.63
N HIS A 628 20.70 -23.52 -11.85
CA HIS A 628 20.91 -22.75 -13.08
C HIS A 628 19.78 -21.74 -13.34
N ASP A 629 18.53 -22.20 -13.35
CA ASP A 629 17.32 -21.39 -13.52
C ASP A 629 17.25 -20.26 -12.46
N THR A 630 17.75 -20.51 -11.24
CA THR A 630 17.78 -19.51 -10.15
C THR A 630 18.86 -18.44 -10.34
N ILE A 631 20.01 -18.76 -10.93
CA ILE A 631 21.06 -17.78 -11.26
C ILE A 631 20.62 -16.95 -12.47
N GLU A 632 20.08 -17.59 -13.51
CA GLU A 632 19.55 -16.89 -14.70
C GLU A 632 18.38 -15.96 -14.34
N TRP A 633 17.49 -16.37 -13.43
CA TRP A 633 16.45 -15.49 -12.89
C TRP A 633 17.02 -14.21 -12.28
N LYS A 634 18.09 -14.31 -11.45
CA LYS A 634 18.74 -13.13 -10.85
C LYS A 634 19.44 -12.22 -11.86
N MET A 635 19.74 -12.72 -13.06
CA MET A 635 20.32 -11.94 -14.16
C MET A 635 19.27 -11.23 -15.04
N SER A 636 17.99 -11.55 -14.89
CA SER A 636 16.91 -11.09 -15.77
C SER A 636 15.95 -10.12 -15.10
N TRP A 637 15.89 -8.88 -15.61
CA TRP A 637 15.00 -7.82 -15.10
C TRP A 637 13.49 -8.18 -15.15
N PHE A 638 13.10 -9.15 -15.99
CA PHE A 638 11.70 -9.54 -16.21
C PHE A 638 11.41 -11.03 -15.90
N GLY A 639 12.31 -11.72 -15.20
CA GLY A 639 12.12 -13.13 -14.83
C GLY A 639 11.14 -13.35 -13.66
N SER A 640 10.43 -14.47 -13.66
CA SER A 640 9.67 -14.97 -12.50
C SER A 640 10.51 -15.95 -11.68
N LYS A 641 10.50 -15.83 -10.35
CA LYS A 641 11.33 -16.64 -9.45
C LYS A 641 11.02 -18.15 -9.57
N PRO A 642 12.02 -19.04 -9.73
CA PRO A 642 11.81 -20.48 -9.75
C PRO A 642 11.12 -21.01 -8.48
N LYS A 643 10.25 -22.00 -8.65
CA LYS A 643 9.52 -22.64 -7.56
C LYS A 643 10.36 -23.76 -6.95
N ILE A 644 10.78 -23.56 -5.70
CA ILE A 644 11.45 -24.59 -4.91
C ILE A 644 10.37 -25.61 -4.47
N LEU A 645 10.53 -26.87 -4.87
CA LEU A 645 9.71 -27.99 -4.40
C LEU A 645 10.51 -28.72 -3.32
N ASN A 646 10.09 -28.60 -2.05
CA ASN A 646 10.73 -29.32 -0.96
C ASN A 646 10.44 -30.83 -1.04
N GLY A 647 11.40 -31.62 -0.52
CA GLY A 647 11.52 -33.07 -0.72
C GLY A 647 10.47 -33.97 -0.01
N PRO A 648 10.69 -35.30 -0.08
CA PRO A 648 9.61 -36.27 -0.10
C PRO A 648 9.13 -36.79 1.26
N VAL A 649 7.85 -37.17 1.32
CA VAL A 649 7.30 -38.06 2.36
C VAL A 649 7.04 -39.43 1.73
N ASN A 650 7.91 -40.39 2.05
CA ASN A 650 7.67 -41.82 1.88
C ASN A 650 6.57 -42.31 2.85
N SER A 651 5.76 -43.35 2.58
CA SER A 651 5.69 -44.23 1.41
C SER A 651 4.45 -45.14 1.47
N ASN A 652 4.24 -45.96 0.42
CA ASN A 652 3.57 -47.28 0.43
C ASN A 652 2.02 -47.40 0.33
N THR A 653 1.57 -47.46 -0.94
CA THR A 653 0.80 -48.59 -1.55
C THR A 653 -0.65 -48.92 -1.12
N PRO A 654 -1.46 -49.66 -1.96
CA PRO A 654 -1.34 -49.93 -3.41
C PRO A 654 -2.66 -49.76 -4.22
N ARG A 655 -2.54 -49.78 -5.56
CA ARG A 655 -3.62 -49.82 -6.58
C ARG A 655 -4.50 -48.53 -6.65
N SER A 656 -5.12 -48.17 -7.77
CA SER A 656 -5.37 -48.92 -9.03
C SER A 656 -5.14 -48.05 -10.26
#